data_AF-A0A9P4HU66-F1
#
_entry.id   AF-A0A9P4HU66-F1
#
_cell.length_a   1.000
_cell.length_b   1.000
_cell.length_c   1.000
_cell.angle_alpha   90.00
_cell.angle_beta   90.00
_cell.angle_gamma   90.00
#
_symmetry.space_group_name_H-M   'P 1'
#
loop_
_entity.id
_entity.type
_entity.pdbx_description
1 polymer ?
#
loop_
_entity_poly.entity_id
_entity_poly.type
_entity_poly.pdbx_seq_one_letter_code
_entity_poly.pdbx_strand_id
1 'polypeptide(L)'
;MAASQPNHDPNIQRFHAHMNSARIRGSLALSSTEQKWFIPFPKVEEYMKDDKKILNILRVLWPNSDVPIQPAAIRKGYSRIFCILLSVELGAYIKYFSQYDSLRDDLLPFVSEPAQFPKAPTRNLFESFRDAQWELCAPRFDGRLDVQYEPDRILPIIKKEKLGEGASAHTYKIILYSWYNQLHGRRQEYRFADTFVVKSFRGGDAEEHYNNEKRAFEKLAMSGPQVQSIIGFYGSFFHDGIYNIILEFADKGTLEDYLAIHRPPQRGSEIIEVWRGMFQLILAILAIHEAGNLSDSSDARPSFRGWHQDVKPANILVCGSDTDPIYKWKFKLADMGLSHFKRATTADSDEKSRDNYGTRTYCAPECYRSSDSIGAMGLGVSQRVDLWSLGCIFSEVAVWIVEGFEGLEDYRLQRREATSKIPGFEDSGCTHDGEEVLGTVLDKHESLCADKRNSDIITKGVIRIVENDMLVRSGSRPSAKVLWDKSDQLLHQAQKPQFHTGPTSRSTSGIDIGQNIGERQKSPPSSLYDQSEAHPKSSSQLSMVSRRRIDGTFQRRDHQPRQSSVTVPIAGPSVLGLSESPDEDTEEDQEEYSLCQEAKQHAASPPGRTGEKAIKQIVDTLCELRASRGQLGIQFISFGNDQKRLDLLQHLDSGLKLRLDIVDTTPSNEDVWKMLLGAIEPLWDNDQ
;
A
#
# COMPACT_ATOMS: atom_id res chain seq x y z
N MET A 1 -43.91 -33.50 -10.57
CA MET A 1 -43.40 -32.14 -10.86
C MET A 1 -42.99 -31.50 -9.55
N ALA A 2 -41.91 -30.73 -9.49
CA ALA A 2 -41.59 -29.95 -8.30
C ALA A 2 -42.71 -28.92 -8.08
N ALA A 3 -43.14 -28.72 -6.83
CA ALA A 3 -44.08 -27.64 -6.51
C ALA A 3 -43.38 -26.29 -6.74
N SER A 4 -44.16 -25.27 -7.15
CA SER A 4 -43.68 -23.89 -7.14
C SER A 4 -43.32 -23.49 -5.71
N GLN A 5 -42.19 -22.78 -5.53
CA GLN A 5 -41.72 -22.36 -4.22
C GLN A 5 -42.72 -21.36 -3.61
N PRO A 6 -43.32 -21.65 -2.43
CA PRO A 6 -44.30 -20.76 -1.81
C PRO A 6 -43.59 -19.64 -1.05
N ASN A 7 -43.19 -18.57 -1.75
CA ASN A 7 -42.46 -17.44 -1.16
C ASN A 7 -43.21 -16.68 -0.05
N HIS A 8 -44.51 -16.91 0.09
CA HIS A 8 -45.31 -16.37 1.19
C HIS A 8 -45.17 -17.18 2.50
N ASP A 9 -44.56 -18.38 2.47
CA ASP A 9 -44.39 -19.19 3.66
C ASP A 9 -43.44 -18.53 4.67
N PRO A 10 -43.77 -18.50 5.97
CA PRO A 10 -42.94 -17.84 6.99
C PRO A 10 -41.49 -18.34 7.07
N ASN A 11 -41.22 -19.62 6.75
CA ASN A 11 -39.86 -20.16 6.78
C ASN A 11 -39.04 -19.64 5.60
N ILE A 12 -39.64 -19.53 4.42
CA ILE A 12 -39.02 -18.95 3.23
C ILE A 12 -38.81 -17.45 3.42
N GLN A 13 -39.79 -16.74 3.97
CA GLN A 13 -39.66 -15.30 4.30
C GLN A 13 -38.54 -15.05 5.32
N ARG A 14 -38.44 -15.87 6.38
CA ARG A 14 -37.34 -15.79 7.36
C ARG A 14 -35.98 -16.06 6.73
N PHE A 15 -35.89 -16.99 5.78
CA PHE A 15 -34.67 -17.21 5.00
C PHE A 15 -34.27 -15.96 4.22
N HIS A 16 -35.20 -15.39 3.43
CA HIS A 16 -34.92 -14.18 2.65
C HIS A 16 -34.59 -12.98 3.54
N ALA A 17 -35.27 -12.81 4.67
CA ALA A 17 -34.97 -11.75 5.64
C ALA A 17 -33.54 -11.88 6.17
N HIS A 18 -33.10 -13.09 6.57
CA HIS A 18 -31.72 -13.32 7.02
C HIS A 18 -30.70 -13.05 5.90
N MET A 19 -30.95 -13.55 4.69
CA MET A 19 -30.04 -13.33 3.56
C MET A 19 -29.92 -11.84 3.23
N ASN A 20 -31.03 -11.11 3.21
CA ASN A 20 -31.05 -9.67 2.97
C ASN A 20 -30.32 -8.90 4.08
N SER A 21 -30.52 -9.24 5.35
CA SER A 21 -29.81 -8.60 6.47
C SER A 21 -28.32 -8.94 6.50
N ALA A 22 -27.92 -10.06 5.90
CA ALA A 22 -26.54 -10.52 5.85
C ALA A 22 -25.74 -9.96 4.66
N ARG A 23 -26.40 -9.33 3.69
CA ARG A 23 -25.73 -8.76 2.51
C ARG A 23 -24.82 -7.61 2.93
N ILE A 24 -23.62 -7.60 2.37
CA ILE A 24 -22.67 -6.49 2.45
C ILE A 24 -22.19 -6.10 1.06
N ARG A 25 -21.63 -4.90 0.93
CA ARG A 25 -21.10 -4.41 -0.34
C ARG A 25 -19.68 -4.92 -0.57
N GLY A 26 -19.42 -5.44 -1.76
CA GLY A 26 -18.10 -5.80 -2.27
C GLY A 26 -17.82 -5.08 -3.60
N SER A 27 -16.57 -5.12 -4.05
CA SER A 27 -16.16 -4.46 -5.31
C SER A 27 -16.31 -5.39 -6.51
N LEU A 28 -16.80 -4.86 -7.63
CA LEU A 28 -16.84 -5.58 -8.92
C LEU A 28 -15.61 -5.30 -9.79
N ALA A 29 -15.02 -4.13 -9.65
CA ALA A 29 -13.74 -3.79 -10.27
C ALA A 29 -13.02 -2.79 -9.36
N LEU A 30 -11.69 -2.78 -9.38
CA LEU A 30 -10.92 -1.79 -8.60
C LEU A 30 -11.03 -0.39 -9.19
N SER A 31 -11.11 -0.28 -10.51
CA SER A 31 -11.24 0.97 -11.27
C SER A 31 -12.62 1.64 -11.16
N SER A 32 -13.68 0.89 -10.88
CA SER A 32 -15.07 1.39 -10.82
C SER A 32 -15.51 1.69 -9.39
N THR A 33 -16.28 2.74 -9.12
CA THR A 33 -16.89 2.94 -7.79
C THR A 33 -18.07 1.99 -7.54
N GLU A 34 -18.47 1.19 -8.53
CA GLU A 34 -19.57 0.24 -8.42
C GLU A 34 -19.31 -0.82 -7.35
N GLN A 35 -20.29 -0.96 -6.46
CA GLN A 35 -20.32 -1.99 -5.44
C GLN A 35 -21.54 -2.90 -5.64
N LYS A 36 -21.31 -4.21 -5.60
CA LYS A 36 -22.37 -5.22 -5.65
C LYS A 36 -22.58 -5.86 -4.28
N TRP A 37 -23.82 -6.24 -4.00
CA TRP A 37 -24.15 -6.99 -2.79
C TRP A 37 -23.58 -8.40 -2.90
N PHE A 38 -22.99 -8.89 -1.83
CA PHE A 38 -22.70 -10.31 -1.66
C PHE A 38 -23.00 -10.72 -0.22
N ILE A 39 -23.16 -12.03 -0.02
CA ILE A 39 -23.45 -12.63 1.28
C ILE A 39 -22.18 -13.36 1.72
N PRO A 40 -21.49 -12.91 2.79
CA PRO A 40 -20.31 -13.58 3.30
C PRO A 40 -20.65 -15.02 3.69
N PHE A 41 -19.78 -15.97 3.31
CA PHE A 41 -20.00 -17.38 3.59
C PHE A 41 -20.25 -17.71 5.08
N PRO A 42 -19.60 -17.05 6.07
CA PRO A 42 -19.92 -17.26 7.48
C PRO A 42 -21.39 -17.00 7.83
N LYS A 43 -22.05 -16.06 7.14
CA LYS A 43 -23.47 -15.76 7.34
C LYS A 43 -24.39 -16.81 6.72
N VAL A 44 -23.93 -17.46 5.65
CA VAL A 44 -24.58 -18.66 5.09
C VAL A 44 -24.45 -19.83 6.06
N GLU A 45 -23.24 -20.11 6.55
CA GLU A 45 -22.98 -21.16 7.54
C GLU A 45 -23.78 -20.93 8.82
N GLU A 46 -23.87 -19.69 9.30
CA GLU A 46 -24.64 -19.33 10.48
C GLU A 46 -26.13 -19.70 10.35
N TYR A 47 -26.72 -19.48 9.18
CA TYR A 47 -28.12 -19.87 8.93
C TYR A 47 -28.25 -21.39 8.76
N MET A 48 -27.36 -21.99 7.96
CA MET A 48 -27.42 -23.38 7.55
C MET A 48 -26.94 -24.37 8.62
N LYS A 49 -26.35 -23.91 9.74
CA LYS A 49 -25.93 -24.78 10.85
C LYS A 49 -27.08 -25.50 11.55
N ASP A 50 -28.31 -24.98 11.46
CA ASP A 50 -29.50 -25.54 12.13
C ASP A 50 -30.29 -26.43 11.17
N ASP A 51 -30.11 -27.75 11.33
CA ASP A 51 -30.81 -28.77 10.54
C ASP A 51 -32.35 -28.65 10.65
N LYS A 52 -32.90 -28.06 11.73
CA LYS A 52 -34.36 -27.82 11.86
C LYS A 52 -34.84 -26.72 10.92
N LYS A 53 -34.06 -25.64 10.74
CA LYS A 53 -34.40 -24.56 9.79
C LYS A 53 -34.44 -25.11 8.36
N ILE A 54 -33.41 -25.87 7.98
CA ILE A 54 -33.34 -26.54 6.69
C ILE A 54 -34.54 -27.48 6.51
N LEU A 55 -34.83 -28.34 7.50
CA LEU A 55 -35.94 -29.28 7.42
C LEU A 55 -37.30 -28.60 7.26
N ASN A 56 -37.53 -27.47 7.95
CA ASN A 56 -38.77 -26.72 7.83
C ASN A 56 -38.94 -26.15 6.41
N ILE A 57 -37.89 -25.59 5.83
CA ILE A 57 -37.90 -25.14 4.42
C ILE A 57 -38.18 -26.31 3.48
N LEU A 58 -37.52 -27.46 3.69
CA LEU A 58 -37.74 -28.64 2.85
C LEU A 58 -39.19 -29.16 2.93
N ARG A 59 -39.81 -29.16 4.11
CA ARG A 59 -41.24 -29.53 4.27
C ARG A 59 -42.16 -28.60 3.50
N VAL A 60 -41.83 -27.32 3.45
CA VAL A 60 -42.58 -26.31 2.67
C VAL A 60 -42.44 -26.53 1.17
N LEU A 61 -41.26 -26.96 0.70
CA LEU A 61 -41.01 -27.30 -0.71
C LEU A 61 -41.67 -28.64 -1.13
N TRP A 62 -41.99 -29.51 -0.16
CA TRP A 62 -42.64 -30.81 -0.36
C TRP A 62 -43.82 -31.04 0.62
N PRO A 63 -44.92 -30.26 0.52
CA PRO A 63 -45.98 -30.23 1.54
C PRO A 63 -46.76 -31.55 1.68
N ASN A 64 -46.77 -32.37 0.62
CA ASN A 64 -47.55 -33.62 0.55
C ASN A 64 -46.68 -34.82 0.16
N SER A 65 -45.39 -34.79 0.47
CA SER A 65 -44.45 -35.85 0.10
C SER A 65 -43.30 -35.97 1.10
N ASP A 66 -42.66 -37.14 1.12
CA ASP A 66 -41.43 -37.31 1.87
C ASP A 66 -40.35 -36.37 1.34
N VAL A 67 -39.60 -35.78 2.27
CA VAL A 67 -38.48 -34.89 1.95
C VAL A 67 -37.36 -35.72 1.29
N PRO A 68 -36.95 -35.41 0.04
CA PRO A 68 -36.06 -36.29 -0.73
C PRO A 68 -34.58 -36.17 -0.35
N ILE A 69 -34.22 -35.30 0.60
CA ILE A 69 -32.84 -35.00 0.97
C ILE A 69 -32.73 -34.70 2.47
N GLN A 70 -31.68 -35.24 3.10
CA GLN A 70 -31.43 -34.98 4.52
C GLN A 70 -30.78 -33.60 4.73
N PRO A 71 -31.19 -32.81 5.74
CA PRO A 71 -30.59 -31.52 6.06
C PRO A 71 -29.06 -31.54 6.17
N ALA A 72 -28.51 -32.59 6.80
CA ALA A 72 -27.07 -32.76 6.95
C ALA A 72 -26.31 -32.89 5.61
N ALA A 73 -26.95 -33.42 4.57
CA ALA A 73 -26.36 -33.51 3.24
C ALA A 73 -26.22 -32.12 2.60
N ILE A 74 -27.25 -31.27 2.74
CA ILE A 74 -27.21 -29.87 2.28
C ILE A 74 -26.09 -29.11 3.01
N ARG A 75 -26.09 -29.17 4.34
CA ARG A 75 -25.11 -28.47 5.18
C ARG A 75 -23.66 -28.84 4.83
N LYS A 76 -23.39 -30.09 4.44
CA LYS A 76 -22.04 -30.60 4.18
C LYS A 76 -21.44 -30.15 2.83
N GLY A 77 -22.24 -29.72 1.86
CA GLY A 77 -21.68 -29.42 0.53
C GLY A 77 -22.58 -28.71 -0.47
N TYR A 78 -23.78 -28.27 -0.07
CA TYR A 78 -24.74 -27.62 -0.96
C TYR A 78 -25.41 -26.41 -0.30
N SER A 79 -24.79 -25.83 0.74
CA SER A 79 -25.35 -24.70 1.49
C SER A 79 -25.50 -23.45 0.62
N ARG A 80 -24.45 -23.10 -0.15
CA ARG A 80 -24.50 -21.95 -1.08
C ARG A 80 -25.46 -22.23 -2.22
N ILE A 81 -25.37 -23.41 -2.82
CA ILE A 81 -26.27 -23.83 -3.90
C ILE A 81 -27.73 -23.78 -3.46
N PHE A 82 -28.04 -24.26 -2.25
CA PHE A 82 -29.39 -24.19 -1.73
C PHE A 82 -29.85 -22.74 -1.52
N CYS A 83 -28.98 -21.86 -1.01
CA CYS A 83 -29.28 -20.43 -0.94
C CYS A 83 -29.56 -19.80 -2.32
N ILE A 84 -28.73 -20.11 -3.33
CA ILE A 84 -28.92 -19.60 -4.69
C ILE A 84 -30.28 -20.07 -5.23
N LEU A 85 -30.56 -21.37 -5.14
CA LEU A 85 -31.81 -21.97 -5.60
C LEU A 85 -33.03 -21.35 -4.91
N LEU A 86 -33.01 -21.17 -3.60
CA LEU A 86 -34.08 -20.50 -2.87
C LEU A 86 -34.26 -19.05 -3.33
N SER A 87 -33.16 -18.34 -3.62
CA SER A 87 -33.18 -16.94 -4.08
C SER A 87 -33.81 -16.77 -5.46
N VAL A 88 -33.74 -17.80 -6.32
CA VAL A 88 -34.31 -17.77 -7.68
C VAL A 88 -35.61 -18.59 -7.83
N GLU A 89 -36.23 -18.95 -6.71
CA GLU A 89 -37.48 -19.72 -6.63
C GLU A 89 -37.39 -21.17 -7.15
N LEU A 90 -36.19 -21.74 -7.09
CA LEU A 90 -35.87 -23.10 -7.53
C LEU A 90 -35.48 -24.02 -6.38
N GLY A 91 -35.84 -23.70 -5.12
CA GLY A 91 -35.42 -24.46 -3.94
C GLY A 91 -35.64 -25.98 -4.04
N ALA A 92 -36.76 -26.41 -4.64
CA ALA A 92 -37.08 -27.84 -4.81
C ALA A 92 -36.11 -28.59 -5.75
N TYR A 93 -35.29 -27.89 -6.54
CA TYR A 93 -34.29 -28.50 -7.42
C TYR A 93 -33.05 -29.02 -6.66
N ILE A 94 -32.89 -28.68 -5.37
CA ILE A 94 -31.76 -29.13 -4.55
C ILE A 94 -31.57 -30.65 -4.57
N LYS A 95 -32.66 -31.42 -4.69
CA LYS A 95 -32.61 -32.89 -4.77
C LYS A 95 -31.83 -33.42 -5.98
N TYR A 96 -31.77 -32.65 -7.07
CA TYR A 96 -31.02 -33.03 -8.27
C TYR A 96 -29.54 -32.67 -8.11
N PHE A 97 -29.23 -31.53 -7.48
CA PHE A 97 -27.85 -31.13 -7.18
C PHE A 97 -27.18 -32.14 -6.25
N SER A 98 -27.89 -32.60 -5.20
CA SER A 98 -27.34 -33.55 -4.24
C SER A 98 -27.00 -34.93 -4.79
N GLN A 99 -27.42 -35.26 -6.00
CA GLN A 99 -27.13 -36.53 -6.66
C GLN A 99 -25.78 -36.55 -7.38
N TYR A 100 -25.16 -35.38 -7.60
CA TYR A 100 -23.96 -35.25 -8.41
C TYR A 100 -22.91 -34.42 -7.70
N ASP A 101 -21.73 -35.01 -7.47
CA ASP A 101 -20.59 -34.28 -6.91
C ASP A 101 -20.13 -33.12 -7.83
N SER A 102 -20.43 -33.18 -9.13
CA SER A 102 -20.19 -32.10 -10.10
C SER A 102 -21.04 -30.84 -9.87
N LEU A 103 -22.02 -30.90 -8.97
CA LEU A 103 -22.95 -29.83 -8.63
C LEU A 103 -22.83 -29.41 -7.15
N ARG A 104 -21.62 -29.48 -6.57
CA ARG A 104 -21.34 -29.09 -5.17
C ARG A 104 -20.89 -27.64 -5.04
N ASP A 105 -21.04 -27.09 -3.83
CA ASP A 105 -20.59 -25.75 -3.46
C ASP A 105 -19.12 -25.49 -3.81
N ASP A 106 -18.25 -26.49 -3.64
CA ASP A 106 -16.80 -26.38 -3.89
C ASP A 106 -16.46 -26.13 -5.37
N LEU A 107 -17.41 -26.41 -6.28
CA LEU A 107 -17.27 -26.21 -7.71
C LEU A 107 -17.95 -24.93 -8.21
N LEU A 108 -18.54 -24.14 -7.31
CA LEU A 108 -19.03 -22.81 -7.65
C LEU A 108 -17.86 -21.87 -8.00
N PRO A 109 -18.03 -20.96 -8.96
CA PRO A 109 -19.24 -20.72 -9.74
C PRO A 109 -19.31 -21.60 -11.00
N PHE A 110 -20.52 -21.81 -11.50
CA PHE A 110 -20.75 -22.43 -12.80
C PHE A 110 -20.83 -21.34 -13.87
N VAL A 111 -19.73 -21.18 -14.62
CA VAL A 111 -19.64 -20.22 -15.74
C VAL A 111 -20.37 -20.75 -16.98
N SER A 112 -20.24 -22.05 -17.25
CA SER A 112 -20.97 -22.78 -18.28
C SER A 112 -21.96 -23.76 -17.65
N GLU A 113 -23.07 -24.04 -18.33
CA GLU A 113 -24.08 -24.99 -17.85
C GLU A 113 -23.45 -26.39 -17.65
N PRO A 114 -23.41 -26.92 -16.41
CA PRO A 114 -22.92 -28.27 -16.16
C PRO A 114 -23.78 -29.32 -16.87
N ALA A 115 -23.17 -30.42 -17.34
CA ALA A 115 -23.91 -31.46 -18.08
C ALA A 115 -25.06 -32.09 -17.29
N GLN A 116 -24.93 -32.18 -15.96
CA GLN A 116 -25.95 -32.71 -15.06
C GLN A 116 -26.91 -31.63 -14.52
N PHE A 117 -26.79 -30.39 -14.97
CA PHE A 117 -27.65 -29.30 -14.49
C PHE A 117 -29.12 -29.60 -14.85
N PRO A 118 -30.07 -29.42 -13.91
CA PRO A 118 -31.45 -29.74 -14.18
C PRO A 118 -32.05 -28.89 -15.30
N LYS A 119 -32.78 -29.52 -16.22
CA LYS A 119 -33.49 -28.83 -17.31
C LYS A 119 -34.97 -28.67 -16.98
N ALA A 120 -35.55 -27.50 -17.32
CA ALA A 120 -36.99 -27.30 -17.34
C ALA A 120 -37.48 -27.06 -18.78
N PRO A 121 -38.71 -27.52 -19.13
CA PRO A 121 -39.23 -27.34 -20.48
C PRO A 121 -39.54 -25.88 -20.87
N THR A 122 -39.76 -25.00 -19.89
CA THR A 122 -40.35 -23.66 -20.10
C THR A 122 -39.53 -22.49 -19.56
N ARG A 123 -38.42 -22.74 -18.87
CA ARG A 123 -37.56 -21.71 -18.26
C ARG A 123 -36.09 -22.06 -18.44
N ASN A 124 -35.28 -21.06 -18.75
CA ASN A 124 -33.82 -21.19 -18.70
C ASN A 124 -33.36 -21.16 -17.22
N LEU A 125 -33.40 -22.33 -16.56
CA LEU A 125 -33.05 -22.46 -15.14
C LEU A 125 -31.61 -22.06 -14.85
N PHE A 126 -30.71 -22.40 -15.77
CA PHE A 126 -29.29 -22.15 -15.59
C PHE A 126 -28.98 -20.66 -15.61
N GLU A 127 -29.59 -19.89 -16.51
CA GLU A 127 -29.40 -18.44 -16.58
C GLU A 127 -29.80 -17.73 -15.28
N SER A 128 -31.00 -18.02 -14.75
CA SER A 128 -31.41 -17.46 -13.45
C SER A 128 -30.45 -17.84 -12.32
N PHE A 129 -30.01 -19.11 -12.26
CA PHE A 129 -29.04 -19.56 -11.25
C PHE A 129 -27.69 -18.85 -11.42
N ARG A 130 -27.19 -18.79 -12.65
CA ARG A 130 -25.89 -18.22 -13.01
C ARG A 130 -25.82 -16.75 -12.62
N ASP A 131 -26.89 -16.00 -12.86
CA ASP A 131 -26.92 -14.57 -12.57
C ASP A 131 -27.00 -14.31 -11.05
N ALA A 132 -27.68 -15.18 -10.30
CA ALA A 132 -27.80 -15.07 -8.84
C ALA A 132 -26.57 -15.59 -8.07
N GLN A 133 -25.77 -16.49 -8.66
CA GLN A 133 -24.69 -17.15 -7.93
C GLN A 133 -23.61 -16.20 -7.40
N TRP A 134 -23.38 -15.08 -8.10
CA TRP A 134 -22.27 -14.17 -7.82
C TRP A 134 -22.31 -13.59 -6.40
N GLU A 135 -23.51 -13.37 -5.86
CA GLU A 135 -23.68 -12.92 -4.46
C GLU A 135 -23.14 -13.91 -3.42
N LEU A 136 -23.00 -15.19 -3.77
CA LEU A 136 -22.57 -16.27 -2.86
C LEU A 136 -21.21 -16.87 -3.27
N CYS A 137 -20.55 -16.27 -4.26
CA CYS A 137 -19.32 -16.79 -4.87
C CYS A 137 -18.12 -15.84 -4.71
N ALA A 138 -18.06 -15.04 -3.64
CA ALA A 138 -16.88 -14.23 -3.35
C ALA A 138 -15.63 -15.13 -3.17
N PRO A 139 -14.48 -14.78 -3.78
CA PRO A 139 -13.27 -15.61 -3.74
C PRO A 139 -12.45 -15.38 -2.46
N ARG A 140 -11.68 -16.40 -2.05
CA ARG A 140 -10.64 -16.25 -1.01
C ARG A 140 -9.36 -15.70 -1.62
N PHE A 141 -8.64 -14.91 -0.82
CA PHE A 141 -7.35 -14.33 -1.16
C PHE A 141 -6.27 -15.10 -0.41
N ASP A 142 -5.57 -15.99 -1.09
CA ASP A 142 -4.74 -17.06 -0.51
C ASP A 142 -3.27 -17.05 -0.97
N GLY A 143 -2.81 -15.96 -1.56
CA GLY A 143 -1.41 -15.81 -1.97
C GLY A 143 -1.10 -16.37 -3.35
N ARG A 144 -2.09 -16.89 -4.08
CA ARG A 144 -1.88 -17.42 -5.43
C ARG A 144 -1.52 -16.32 -6.43
N LEU A 145 -0.80 -16.73 -7.46
CA LEU A 145 -0.33 -15.87 -8.55
C LEU A 145 -1.18 -16.08 -9.80
N ASP A 146 -1.35 -15.01 -10.58
CA ASP A 146 -2.07 -14.98 -11.85
C ASP A 146 -3.49 -15.57 -11.80
N VAL A 147 -4.16 -15.43 -10.66
CA VAL A 147 -5.53 -15.94 -10.49
C VAL A 147 -6.45 -15.22 -11.47
N GLN A 148 -7.16 -15.99 -12.29
CA GLN A 148 -8.12 -15.44 -13.25
C GLN A 148 -9.50 -15.37 -12.59
N TYR A 149 -10.01 -14.17 -12.38
CA TYR A 149 -11.39 -13.95 -11.93
C TYR A 149 -12.28 -13.54 -13.10
N GLU A 150 -13.50 -14.06 -13.08
CA GLU A 150 -14.54 -13.74 -14.06
C GLU A 150 -14.98 -12.28 -13.91
N PRO A 151 -15.43 -11.61 -14.98
CA PRO A 151 -15.85 -10.19 -14.90
C PRO A 151 -16.90 -9.92 -13.82
N ASP A 152 -17.90 -10.80 -13.69
CA ASP A 152 -18.98 -10.67 -12.70
C ASP A 152 -18.59 -11.12 -11.29
N ARG A 153 -17.34 -11.54 -11.07
CA ARG A 153 -16.87 -11.97 -9.76
C ARG A 153 -16.88 -10.79 -8.78
N ILE A 154 -17.69 -10.89 -7.73
CA ILE A 154 -17.68 -9.91 -6.64
C ILE A 154 -16.49 -10.21 -5.72
N LEU A 155 -15.53 -9.29 -5.66
CA LEU A 155 -14.39 -9.40 -4.76
C LEU A 155 -14.80 -8.97 -3.34
N PRO A 156 -14.32 -9.64 -2.28
CA PRO A 156 -14.65 -9.33 -0.88
C PRO A 156 -13.88 -8.09 -0.37
N ILE A 157 -13.71 -7.09 -1.24
CA ILE A 157 -13.11 -5.78 -0.94
C ILE A 157 -14.24 -4.86 -0.47
N ILE A 158 -14.35 -4.69 0.85
CA ILE A 158 -15.45 -3.99 1.52
C ILE A 158 -15.23 -2.48 1.59
N LYS A 159 -13.97 -2.04 1.55
CA LYS A 159 -13.59 -0.63 1.43
C LYS A 159 -12.42 -0.53 0.47
N LYS A 160 -12.41 0.54 -0.32
CA LYS A 160 -11.26 0.90 -1.13
C LYS A 160 -11.12 2.41 -1.26
N GLU A 161 -9.90 2.85 -1.44
CA GLU A 161 -9.51 4.25 -1.54
C GLU A 161 -8.37 4.35 -2.56
N LYS A 162 -8.47 5.26 -3.51
CA LYS A 162 -7.38 5.50 -4.48
C LYS A 162 -6.26 6.22 -3.75
N LEU A 163 -5.07 5.63 -3.70
CA LEU A 163 -3.88 6.22 -3.08
C LEU A 163 -3.08 7.08 -4.06
N GLY A 164 -3.01 6.66 -5.32
CA GLY A 164 -2.19 7.33 -6.31
C GLY A 164 -2.50 6.91 -7.74
N GLU A 165 -1.99 7.74 -8.65
CA GLU A 165 -2.06 7.55 -10.09
C GLU A 165 -0.66 7.75 -10.67
N GLY A 166 -0.11 6.67 -11.23
CA GLY A 166 1.12 6.70 -12.00
C GLY A 166 0.84 6.53 -13.49
N ALA A 167 1.86 6.70 -14.31
CA ALA A 167 1.73 6.62 -15.77
C ALA A 167 1.22 5.24 -16.27
N SER A 168 1.60 4.15 -15.59
CA SER A 168 1.29 2.77 -15.99
C SER A 168 0.34 2.04 -15.04
N ALA A 169 0.02 2.61 -13.88
CA ALA A 169 -0.79 1.94 -12.86
C ALA A 169 -1.48 2.90 -11.89
N HIS A 170 -2.60 2.44 -11.32
CA HIS A 170 -3.23 3.04 -10.15
C HIS A 170 -2.96 2.20 -8.92
N THR A 171 -2.83 2.85 -7.77
CA THR A 171 -2.73 2.17 -6.48
C THR A 171 -3.97 2.44 -5.65
N TYR A 172 -4.49 1.38 -5.04
CA TYR A 172 -5.68 1.41 -4.19
C TYR A 172 -5.35 0.81 -2.83
N LYS A 173 -5.65 1.53 -1.76
CA LYS A 173 -5.77 0.93 -0.43
C LYS A 173 -7.08 0.16 -0.41
N ILE A 174 -7.05 -1.09 0.02
CA ILE A 174 -8.23 -1.94 0.14
C ILE A 174 -8.34 -2.51 1.55
N ILE A 175 -9.57 -2.78 1.97
CA ILE A 175 -9.87 -3.58 3.16
C ILE A 175 -10.65 -4.80 2.70
N LEU A 176 -10.14 -5.98 3.01
CA LEU A 176 -10.80 -7.25 2.75
C LEU A 176 -11.76 -7.60 3.88
N TYR A 177 -12.85 -8.31 3.55
CA TYR A 177 -13.64 -8.99 4.58
C TYR A 177 -12.80 -10.10 5.21
N SER A 178 -12.56 -10.03 6.52
CA SER A 178 -11.53 -10.82 7.23
C SER A 178 -11.60 -12.33 6.99
N TRP A 179 -12.79 -12.91 6.83
CA TRP A 179 -12.93 -14.35 6.58
C TRP A 179 -12.34 -14.80 5.23
N TYR A 180 -12.30 -13.92 4.23
CA TYR A 180 -11.73 -14.20 2.91
C TYR A 180 -10.23 -13.91 2.83
N ASN A 181 -9.65 -13.27 3.86
CA ASN A 181 -8.22 -12.99 3.93
C ASN A 181 -7.44 -14.21 4.43
N GLN A 182 -6.62 -14.79 3.57
CA GLN A 182 -5.67 -15.86 3.89
C GLN A 182 -4.23 -15.47 3.49
N LEU A 183 -4.00 -14.18 3.27
CA LEU A 183 -2.71 -13.64 2.82
C LEU A 183 -1.68 -13.60 3.95
N HIS A 184 -2.15 -13.41 5.19
CA HIS A 184 -1.33 -13.54 6.39
C HIS A 184 -1.41 -14.96 6.94
N GLY A 185 -0.26 -15.58 7.24
CA GLY A 185 -0.24 -16.78 8.06
C GLY A 185 -0.89 -16.50 9.42
N ARG A 186 -1.67 -17.45 9.96
CA ARG A 186 -2.32 -17.34 11.30
C ARG A 186 -1.29 -16.99 12.39
N ARG A 187 -0.96 -15.71 12.57
CA ARG A 187 -0.15 -15.20 13.68
C ARG A 187 -0.11 -13.67 13.65
N GLN A 188 -0.59 -13.11 14.76
CA GLN A 188 -0.55 -11.72 15.22
C GLN A 188 -1.73 -10.85 14.78
N GLU A 189 -2.46 -10.37 15.79
CA GLU A 189 -3.52 -9.37 15.71
C GLU A 189 -2.89 -8.03 15.30
N TYR A 190 -2.72 -7.84 13.99
CA TYR A 190 -2.28 -6.56 13.45
C TYR A 190 -3.49 -5.63 13.25
N ARG A 191 -3.34 -4.35 13.65
CA ARG A 191 -4.33 -3.28 13.41
C ARG A 191 -4.80 -3.19 11.95
N PHE A 192 -3.93 -3.57 11.02
CA PHE A 192 -4.16 -3.53 9.58
C PHE A 192 -4.14 -4.93 8.94
N ALA A 193 -4.49 -5.99 9.68
CA ALA A 193 -4.41 -7.38 9.20
C ALA A 193 -5.19 -7.65 7.89
N ASP A 194 -6.26 -6.89 7.64
CA ASP A 194 -7.08 -7.01 6.43
C ASP A 194 -6.86 -5.87 5.41
N THR A 195 -5.87 -5.01 5.65
CA THR A 195 -5.59 -3.85 4.79
C THR A 195 -4.40 -4.12 3.89
N PHE A 196 -4.58 -3.86 2.59
CA PHE A 196 -3.57 -4.09 1.57
C PHE A 196 -3.54 -2.94 0.57
N VAL A 197 -2.50 -2.90 -0.25
CA VAL A 197 -2.46 -2.06 -1.45
C VAL A 197 -2.63 -2.96 -2.66
N VAL A 198 -3.51 -2.59 -3.59
CA VAL A 198 -3.56 -3.21 -4.91
C VAL A 198 -3.05 -2.22 -5.94
N LYS A 199 -2.04 -2.65 -6.71
CA LYS A 199 -1.56 -1.94 -7.88
C LYS A 199 -2.22 -2.54 -9.12
N SER A 200 -2.95 -1.71 -9.85
CA SER A 200 -3.73 -2.08 -11.04
C SER A 200 -3.10 -1.46 -12.28
N PHE A 201 -2.66 -2.29 -13.23
CA PHE A 201 -1.92 -1.84 -14.42
C PHE A 201 -2.87 -1.46 -15.57
N ARG A 202 -2.51 -0.43 -16.33
CA ARG A 202 -3.30 0.11 -17.45
C ARG A 202 -2.43 0.44 -18.66
N GLY A 203 -3.09 0.72 -19.79
CA GLY A 203 -2.43 1.09 -21.05
C GLY A 203 -2.10 -0.11 -21.94
N GLY A 204 -1.54 0.17 -23.12
CA GLY A 204 -1.19 -0.86 -24.10
C GLY A 204 -0.13 -1.86 -23.62
N ASP A 205 0.74 -1.43 -22.71
CA ASP A 205 1.85 -2.22 -22.17
C ASP A 205 1.56 -2.77 -20.75
N ALA A 206 0.30 -2.76 -20.30
CA ALA A 206 -0.09 -3.15 -18.95
C ALA A 206 0.39 -4.55 -18.56
N GLU A 207 0.25 -5.52 -19.46
CA GLU A 207 0.69 -6.90 -19.24
C GLU A 207 2.21 -7.00 -19.07
N GLU A 208 2.97 -6.22 -19.83
CA GLU A 208 4.42 -6.20 -19.73
C GLU A 208 4.88 -5.62 -18.39
N HIS A 209 4.33 -4.45 -18.00
CA HIS A 209 4.63 -3.84 -16.70
C HIS A 209 4.26 -4.76 -15.54
N TYR A 210 3.07 -5.36 -15.59
CA TYR A 210 2.62 -6.35 -14.62
C TYR A 210 3.58 -7.53 -14.50
N ASN A 211 3.95 -8.15 -15.64
CA ASN A 211 4.82 -9.32 -15.64
C ASN A 211 6.23 -8.99 -15.14
N ASN A 212 6.77 -7.83 -15.47
CA ASN A 212 8.08 -7.40 -15.00
C ASN A 212 8.11 -7.20 -13.48
N GLU A 213 7.11 -6.49 -12.94
CA GLU A 213 7.01 -6.24 -11.50
C GLU A 213 6.74 -7.54 -10.72
N LYS A 214 5.83 -8.38 -11.19
CA LYS A 214 5.58 -9.71 -10.61
C LYS A 214 6.85 -10.57 -10.61
N ARG A 215 7.57 -10.66 -11.73
CA ARG A 215 8.79 -11.48 -11.86
C ARG A 215 9.89 -11.00 -10.90
N ALA A 216 9.99 -9.70 -10.64
CA ALA A 216 10.90 -9.16 -9.64
C ALA A 216 10.59 -9.73 -8.24
N PHE A 217 9.31 -9.72 -7.82
CA PHE A 217 8.90 -10.30 -6.54
C PHE A 217 9.08 -11.82 -6.49
N GLU A 218 8.79 -12.55 -7.56
CA GLU A 218 9.03 -13.99 -7.64
C GLU A 218 10.52 -14.33 -7.46
N LYS A 219 11.42 -13.60 -8.13
CA LYS A 219 12.86 -13.80 -7.98
C LYS A 219 13.33 -13.45 -6.57
N LEU A 220 12.84 -12.37 -5.98
CA LEU A 220 13.14 -12.02 -4.58
C LEU A 220 12.70 -13.12 -3.59
N ALA A 221 11.53 -13.72 -3.80
CA ALA A 221 11.05 -14.82 -2.98
C ALA A 221 11.91 -16.10 -3.13
N MET A 222 12.55 -16.30 -4.28
CA MET A 222 13.47 -17.42 -4.53
C MET A 222 14.89 -17.19 -3.98
N SER A 223 15.32 -15.93 -3.84
CA SER A 223 16.69 -15.56 -3.44
C SER A 223 17.03 -15.79 -1.96
N GLY A 224 16.05 -16.10 -1.11
CA GLY A 224 16.31 -16.40 0.31
C GLY A 224 15.20 -15.93 1.25
N PRO A 225 15.49 -15.79 2.55
CA PRO A 225 14.55 -15.24 3.51
C PRO A 225 14.05 -13.86 3.09
N GLN A 226 12.76 -13.59 3.33
CA GLN A 226 12.15 -12.31 3.00
C GLN A 226 12.88 -11.16 3.72
N VAL A 227 13.41 -10.22 2.95
CA VAL A 227 14.01 -9.00 3.48
C VAL A 227 12.88 -8.08 3.95
N GLN A 228 12.86 -7.77 5.24
CA GLN A 228 11.79 -6.95 5.84
C GLN A 228 11.76 -5.50 5.34
N SER A 229 12.80 -5.08 4.60
CA SER A 229 12.99 -3.74 4.04
C SER A 229 12.59 -3.64 2.56
N ILE A 230 11.85 -4.62 2.05
CA ILE A 230 11.14 -4.56 0.77
C ILE A 230 9.65 -4.71 1.09
N ILE A 231 8.81 -3.99 0.37
CA ILE A 231 7.36 -4.08 0.53
C ILE A 231 6.88 -5.53 0.29
N GLY A 232 6.00 -6.04 1.16
CA GLY A 232 5.48 -7.40 1.01
C GLY A 232 4.66 -7.58 -0.27
N PHE A 233 4.83 -8.73 -0.94
CA PHE A 233 4.02 -9.16 -2.08
C PHE A 233 3.15 -10.34 -1.66
N TYR A 234 1.84 -10.20 -1.83
CA TYR A 234 0.83 -11.16 -1.36
C TYR A 234 0.08 -11.86 -2.49
N GLY A 235 0.51 -11.69 -3.73
CA GLY A 235 -0.03 -12.41 -4.87
C GLY A 235 -0.63 -11.50 -5.94
N SER A 236 -1.23 -12.11 -6.94
CA SER A 236 -1.66 -11.39 -8.14
C SER A 236 -2.86 -12.05 -8.81
N PHE A 237 -3.64 -11.21 -9.50
CA PHE A 237 -4.85 -11.66 -10.16
C PHE A 237 -5.19 -10.78 -11.37
N PHE A 238 -5.94 -11.37 -12.29
CA PHE A 238 -6.55 -10.68 -13.42
C PHE A 238 -8.06 -10.65 -13.21
N HIS A 239 -8.65 -9.47 -13.36
CA HIS A 239 -10.08 -9.29 -13.19
C HIS A 239 -10.57 -8.13 -14.04
N ASP A 240 -11.65 -8.36 -14.78
CA ASP A 240 -12.31 -7.36 -15.63
C ASP A 240 -11.34 -6.64 -16.58
N GLY A 241 -10.47 -7.40 -17.25
CA GLY A 241 -9.49 -6.83 -18.20
C GLY A 241 -8.25 -6.19 -17.56
N ILE A 242 -8.14 -6.18 -16.23
CA ILE A 242 -7.09 -5.46 -15.50
C ILE A 242 -6.17 -6.45 -14.78
N TYR A 243 -4.87 -6.24 -14.92
CA TYR A 243 -3.83 -6.95 -14.16
C TYR A 243 -3.62 -6.28 -12.80
N ASN A 244 -3.55 -7.07 -11.74
CA ASN A 244 -3.48 -6.57 -10.36
C ASN A 244 -2.42 -7.31 -9.54
N ILE A 245 -1.67 -6.57 -8.72
CA ILE A 245 -0.72 -7.08 -7.73
C ILE A 245 -1.14 -6.61 -6.34
N ILE A 246 -1.16 -7.54 -5.38
CA ILE A 246 -1.49 -7.28 -3.97
C ILE A 246 -0.20 -7.10 -3.19
N LEU A 247 -0.09 -5.96 -2.51
CA LEU A 247 1.08 -5.51 -1.78
C LEU A 247 0.73 -5.20 -0.33
N GLU A 248 1.76 -5.19 0.50
CA GLU A 248 1.70 -4.72 1.88
C GLU A 248 1.25 -3.26 1.94
N PHE A 249 0.39 -2.95 2.91
CA PHE A 249 0.04 -1.58 3.23
C PHE A 249 1.03 -0.99 4.24
N ALA A 250 1.73 0.07 3.83
CA ALA A 250 2.57 0.86 4.71
C ALA A 250 1.76 1.99 5.35
N ASP A 251 1.67 1.98 6.68
CA ASP A 251 0.70 2.79 7.42
C ASP A 251 1.20 4.19 7.79
N LYS A 252 2.49 4.48 7.58
CA LYS A 252 3.13 5.78 7.93
C LYS A 252 3.53 6.63 6.72
N GLY A 253 3.06 6.27 5.53
CA GLY A 253 3.35 7.02 4.30
C GLY A 253 4.72 6.74 3.72
N THR A 254 5.29 7.72 3.03
CA THR A 254 6.62 7.67 2.39
C THR A 254 7.72 8.23 3.29
N LEU A 255 8.98 8.04 2.92
CA LEU A 255 10.11 8.68 3.60
C LEU A 255 10.04 10.21 3.46
N GLU A 256 9.51 10.71 2.33
CA GLU A 256 9.28 12.15 2.15
C GLU A 256 8.31 12.69 3.21
N ASP A 257 7.20 12.00 3.43
CA ASP A 257 6.22 12.34 4.48
C ASP A 257 6.87 12.26 5.88
N TYR A 258 7.67 11.21 6.12
CA TYR A 258 8.34 11.02 7.40
C TYR A 258 9.30 12.19 7.73
N LEU A 259 10.08 12.66 6.75
CA LEU A 259 11.01 13.77 6.93
C LEU A 259 10.27 15.12 7.08
N ALA A 260 9.14 15.30 6.39
CA ALA A 260 8.36 16.53 6.45
C ALA A 260 7.55 16.69 7.75
N ILE A 261 6.96 15.59 8.24
CA ILE A 261 5.99 15.63 9.35
C ILE A 261 6.69 15.50 10.71
N HIS A 262 7.77 14.73 10.80
CA HIS A 262 8.39 14.40 12.08
C HIS A 262 9.58 15.29 12.42
N ARG A 263 9.81 15.46 13.73
CA ARG A 263 10.98 16.18 14.22
C ARG A 263 12.23 15.29 14.15
N PRO A 264 13.41 15.88 13.88
CA PRO A 264 14.66 15.15 13.93
C PRO A 264 14.97 14.57 15.32
N PRO A 265 15.63 13.40 15.39
CA PRO A 265 16.06 12.80 16.65
C PRO A 265 17.00 13.71 17.43
N GLN A 266 16.82 13.78 18.75
CA GLN A 266 17.61 14.68 19.61
C GLN A 266 18.66 13.92 20.41
N ARG A 267 18.40 12.63 20.70
CA ARG A 267 19.29 11.78 21.49
C ARG A 267 20.17 10.95 20.56
N GLY A 268 21.44 10.75 20.92
CA GLY A 268 22.36 9.92 20.14
C GLY A 268 21.85 8.49 19.88
N SER A 269 21.14 7.91 20.86
CA SER A 269 20.49 6.61 20.69
C SER A 269 19.42 6.60 19.62
N GLU A 270 18.63 7.67 19.49
CA GLU A 270 17.58 7.79 18.47
C GLU A 270 18.19 7.99 17.08
N ILE A 271 19.26 8.78 16.98
CA ILE A 271 20.02 8.96 15.73
C ILE A 271 20.57 7.62 15.23
N ILE A 272 21.10 6.78 16.14
CA ILE A 272 21.57 5.43 15.81
C ILE A 272 20.42 4.55 15.30
N GLU A 273 19.21 4.65 15.88
CA GLU A 273 18.05 3.87 15.42
C GLU A 273 17.57 4.30 14.04
N VAL A 274 17.55 5.60 13.73
CA VAL A 274 17.26 6.11 12.37
C VAL A 274 18.25 5.52 11.37
N TRP A 275 19.56 5.66 11.64
CA TRP A 275 20.58 5.12 10.72
C TRP A 275 20.53 3.59 10.61
N ARG A 276 20.22 2.88 11.69
CA ARG A 276 20.00 1.43 11.65
C ARG A 276 18.90 1.07 10.67
N GLY A 277 17.76 1.76 10.73
CA GLY A 277 16.65 1.60 9.81
C GLY A 277 17.06 1.90 8.37
N MET A 278 17.69 3.04 8.12
CA MET A 278 18.14 3.46 6.80
C MET A 278 19.14 2.47 6.17
N PHE A 279 20.08 1.93 6.95
CA PHE A 279 21.02 0.92 6.46
C PHE A 279 20.35 -0.39 6.04
N GLN A 280 19.16 -0.72 6.56
CA GLN A 280 18.44 -1.89 6.08
C GLN A 280 18.02 -1.78 4.61
N LEU A 281 17.96 -0.57 4.04
CA LEU A 281 17.71 -0.38 2.61
C LEU A 281 18.90 -0.88 1.76
N ILE A 282 20.12 -0.91 2.31
CA ILE A 282 21.27 -1.53 1.62
C ILE A 282 21.05 -3.04 1.45
N LEU A 283 20.45 -3.71 2.45
CA LEU A 283 20.07 -5.12 2.34
C LEU A 283 18.96 -5.34 1.31
N ALA A 284 17.99 -4.44 1.22
CA ALA A 284 16.96 -4.49 0.18
C ALA A 284 17.59 -4.42 -1.23
N ILE A 285 18.50 -3.46 -1.44
CA ILE A 285 19.25 -3.32 -2.69
C ILE A 285 20.09 -4.57 -2.97
N LEU A 286 20.80 -5.11 -1.96
CA LEU A 286 21.57 -6.34 -2.10
C LEU A 286 20.70 -7.51 -2.58
N ALA A 287 19.52 -7.70 -1.98
CA ALA A 287 18.61 -8.77 -2.36
C ALA A 287 18.10 -8.61 -3.80
N ILE A 288 17.80 -7.39 -4.24
CA ILE A 288 17.42 -7.08 -5.63
C ILE A 288 18.58 -7.40 -6.59
N HIS A 289 19.79 -7.00 -6.24
CA HIS A 289 21.01 -7.24 -7.02
C HIS A 289 21.30 -8.73 -7.18
N GLU A 290 21.16 -9.51 -6.10
CA GLU A 290 21.33 -10.96 -6.11
C GLU A 290 20.21 -11.68 -6.87
N ALA A 291 18.96 -11.25 -6.72
CA ALA A 291 17.82 -11.78 -7.48
C ALA A 291 17.98 -11.60 -9.00
N GLY A 292 18.63 -10.52 -9.44
CA GLY A 292 18.96 -10.32 -10.86
C GLY A 292 19.95 -11.34 -11.43
N ASN A 293 20.78 -11.95 -10.59
CA ASN A 293 21.77 -12.95 -11.01
C ASN A 293 21.15 -14.34 -11.20
N LEU A 294 19.89 -14.54 -10.81
CA LEU A 294 19.17 -15.79 -11.06
C LEU A 294 18.88 -15.94 -12.56
N SER A 295 19.52 -16.93 -13.19
CA SER A 295 19.36 -17.23 -14.61
C SER A 295 17.95 -17.72 -14.92
N ASP A 296 17.29 -17.12 -15.91
CA ASP A 296 16.04 -17.63 -16.44
C ASP A 296 16.32 -18.84 -17.33
N SER A 297 16.00 -20.04 -16.83
CA SER A 297 16.27 -21.30 -17.54
C SER A 297 15.33 -21.55 -18.73
N SER A 298 14.43 -20.61 -19.07
CA SER A 298 13.36 -20.85 -20.06
C SER A 298 12.89 -19.67 -20.94
N ASP A 299 13.36 -18.43 -20.77
CA ASP A 299 12.85 -17.28 -21.56
C ASP A 299 13.93 -16.57 -22.38
N ALA A 300 13.61 -16.28 -23.65
CA ALA A 300 14.43 -15.53 -24.59
C ALA A 300 14.35 -13.99 -24.43
N ARG A 301 13.72 -13.49 -23.36
CA ARG A 301 13.59 -12.05 -23.08
C ARG A 301 14.24 -11.69 -21.73
N PRO A 302 15.14 -10.68 -21.68
CA PRO A 302 15.82 -10.31 -20.44
C PRO A 302 14.94 -9.36 -19.61
N SER A 303 14.04 -9.89 -18.78
CA SER A 303 12.98 -9.09 -18.14
C SER A 303 13.22 -8.63 -16.69
N PHE A 304 14.30 -9.05 -16.02
CA PHE A 304 14.71 -8.43 -14.74
C PHE A 304 16.22 -8.52 -14.57
N ARG A 305 16.91 -7.36 -14.59
CA ARG A 305 18.38 -7.26 -14.48
C ARG A 305 18.88 -7.14 -13.03
N GLY A 306 17.97 -7.19 -12.05
CA GLY A 306 18.26 -6.95 -10.64
C GLY A 306 18.67 -5.53 -10.32
N TRP A 307 18.05 -4.54 -10.98
CA TRP A 307 18.26 -3.12 -10.69
C TRP A 307 16.93 -2.56 -10.22
N HIS A 308 16.94 -1.64 -9.27
CA HIS A 308 15.73 -0.92 -8.89
C HIS A 308 15.47 0.28 -9.82
N GLN A 309 16.52 1.05 -10.12
CA GLN A 309 16.55 2.19 -11.05
C GLN A 309 15.73 3.43 -10.68
N ASP A 310 14.74 3.33 -9.78
CA ASP A 310 13.98 4.49 -9.28
C ASP A 310 14.00 4.57 -7.74
N VAL A 311 15.19 4.50 -7.14
CA VAL A 311 15.35 4.65 -5.69
C VAL A 311 15.27 6.13 -5.33
N LYS A 312 14.20 6.53 -4.63
CA LYS A 312 13.95 7.91 -4.19
C LYS A 312 13.10 7.92 -2.92
N PRO A 313 13.04 9.03 -2.16
CA PRO A 313 12.26 9.09 -0.92
C PRO A 313 10.78 8.71 -1.09
N ALA A 314 10.15 9.12 -2.19
CA ALA A 314 8.76 8.79 -2.50
C ALA A 314 8.51 7.28 -2.72
N ASN A 315 9.54 6.49 -3.04
CA ASN A 315 9.45 5.04 -3.22
C ASN A 315 9.97 4.26 -2.00
N ILE A 316 10.32 4.92 -0.91
CA ILE A 316 10.62 4.29 0.38
C ILE A 316 9.41 4.49 1.27
N LEU A 317 8.70 3.41 1.57
CA LEU A 317 7.53 3.42 2.43
C LEU A 317 7.92 3.19 3.90
N VAL A 318 7.13 3.73 4.82
CA VAL A 318 7.37 3.66 6.26
C VAL A 318 6.27 2.84 6.93
N CYS A 319 6.68 1.85 7.72
CA CYS A 319 5.79 1.00 8.52
C CYS A 319 6.18 1.08 9.99
N GLY A 320 5.21 1.21 10.89
CA GLY A 320 5.50 1.28 12.33
C GLY A 320 4.29 1.01 13.21
N SER A 321 4.51 0.40 14.38
CA SER A 321 3.45 0.34 15.40
C SER A 321 3.29 1.72 16.05
N ASP A 322 2.07 2.08 16.41
CA ASP A 322 1.81 3.29 17.21
C ASP A 322 2.42 3.21 18.61
N THR A 323 2.75 2.01 19.07
CA THR A 323 3.47 1.77 20.34
C THR A 323 4.97 1.93 20.20
N ASP A 324 5.51 1.88 18.98
CA ASP A 324 6.95 1.98 18.74
C ASP A 324 7.36 3.45 18.64
N PRO A 325 8.51 3.84 19.23
CA PRO A 325 9.10 5.15 18.97
C PRO A 325 9.29 5.37 17.46
N ILE A 326 8.98 6.58 16.98
CA ILE A 326 9.01 6.92 15.54
C ILE A 326 10.35 6.57 14.87
N TYR A 327 11.46 6.72 15.58
CA TYR A 327 12.81 6.46 15.08
C TYR A 327 13.13 4.97 14.94
N LYS A 328 12.25 4.09 15.41
CA LYS A 328 12.33 2.63 15.24
C LYS A 328 11.40 2.09 14.15
N TRP A 329 10.63 2.96 13.51
CA TRP A 329 9.82 2.57 12.37
C TRP A 329 10.71 2.05 11.23
N LYS A 330 10.14 1.16 10.42
CA LYS A 330 10.85 0.43 9.38
C LYS A 330 10.69 1.14 8.05
N PHE A 331 11.81 1.30 7.33
CA PHE A 331 11.84 1.80 5.97
C PHE A 331 11.85 0.63 4.99
N LYS A 332 10.97 0.65 4.00
CA LYS A 332 10.81 -0.43 3.01
C LYS A 332 10.82 0.13 1.61
N LEU A 333 11.63 -0.46 0.74
CA LEU A 333 11.66 -0.12 -0.67
C LEU A 333 10.40 -0.67 -1.36
N ALA A 334 9.73 0.17 -2.12
CA ALA A 334 8.53 -0.14 -2.89
C ALA A 334 8.72 0.21 -4.37
N ASP A 335 7.73 -0.17 -5.18
CA ASP A 335 7.67 0.07 -6.63
C ASP A 335 8.83 -0.55 -7.43
N MET A 336 8.71 -1.85 -7.75
CA MET A 336 9.69 -2.55 -8.58
C MET A 336 9.47 -2.30 -10.10
N GLY A 337 8.58 -1.36 -10.46
CA GLY A 337 7.93 -1.28 -11.77
C GLY A 337 8.62 -0.43 -12.84
N LEU A 338 9.78 0.17 -12.58
CA LEU A 338 10.44 1.11 -13.53
C LEU A 338 11.71 0.56 -14.19
N SER A 339 11.86 -0.76 -14.26
CA SER A 339 13.01 -1.43 -14.88
C SER A 339 13.10 -1.30 -16.42
N HIS A 340 12.28 -0.44 -17.05
CA HIS A 340 12.38 -0.14 -18.47
C HIS A 340 12.99 1.22 -18.73
N PHE A 341 14.16 1.18 -19.39
CA PHE A 341 14.68 2.30 -20.16
C PHE A 341 13.54 2.91 -20.98
N LYS A 342 13.25 4.19 -20.76
CA LYS A 342 12.71 5.04 -21.82
C LYS A 342 13.68 4.89 -23.00
N ARG A 343 13.40 3.98 -23.94
CA ARG A 343 14.00 4.09 -25.27
C ARG A 343 13.63 5.48 -25.71
N ALA A 344 14.63 6.33 -25.93
CA ALA A 344 14.47 7.52 -26.72
C ALA A 344 14.06 7.06 -28.12
N THR A 345 12.79 6.75 -28.32
CA THR A 345 12.19 6.75 -29.65
C THR A 345 12.04 8.22 -29.99
N THR A 346 12.99 8.66 -30.81
CA THR A 346 12.84 9.83 -31.67
C THR A 346 11.43 9.88 -32.24
N ALA A 347 10.81 11.05 -32.13
CA ALA A 347 9.50 11.43 -32.66
C ALA A 347 8.30 10.80 -31.95
N ASP A 348 7.83 11.46 -30.89
CA ASP A 348 6.50 12.06 -30.93
C ASP A 348 6.47 13.29 -30.01
N SER A 349 6.03 14.39 -30.59
CA SER A 349 5.88 15.70 -30.01
C SER A 349 4.64 15.77 -29.11
N ASP A 350 4.69 16.69 -28.16
CA ASP A 350 3.55 17.29 -27.47
C ASP A 350 2.94 16.51 -26.30
N GLU A 351 3.68 16.46 -25.19
CA GLU A 351 3.28 17.02 -23.89
C GLU A 351 4.43 16.81 -22.90
N LYS A 352 5.15 17.88 -22.56
CA LYS A 352 6.09 17.86 -21.43
C LYS A 352 5.24 17.68 -20.16
N SER A 353 5.02 16.43 -19.75
CA SER A 353 4.47 16.16 -18.42
C SER A 353 5.37 16.81 -17.38
N ARG A 354 4.79 17.70 -16.58
CA ARG A 354 5.45 18.48 -15.54
C ARG A 354 6.14 17.62 -14.46
N ASP A 355 5.93 16.31 -14.48
CA ASP A 355 6.38 15.36 -13.45
C ASP A 355 7.76 14.73 -13.76
N ASN A 356 8.33 14.94 -14.94
CA ASN A 356 9.61 14.32 -15.32
C ASN A 356 10.85 14.99 -14.70
N TYR A 357 10.73 16.21 -14.15
CA TYR A 357 11.87 16.94 -13.57
C TYR A 357 12.35 16.37 -12.21
N GLY A 358 11.46 15.73 -11.44
CA GLY A 358 11.79 15.18 -10.10
C GLY A 358 12.41 13.78 -10.12
N THR A 359 12.17 12.98 -11.16
CA THR A 359 12.59 11.56 -11.21
C THR A 359 14.10 11.39 -11.38
N ARG A 360 14.80 12.39 -11.91
CA ARG A 360 16.25 12.30 -12.17
C ARG A 360 17.15 12.88 -11.07
N THR A 361 16.56 13.57 -10.08
CA THR A 361 17.30 14.19 -8.95
C THR A 361 18.19 13.20 -8.19
N TYR A 362 17.79 11.93 -8.12
CA TYR A 362 18.52 10.86 -7.43
C TYR A 362 19.34 9.96 -8.38
N CYS A 363 19.33 10.23 -9.70
CA CYS A 363 20.06 9.43 -10.66
C CYS A 363 21.58 9.60 -10.52
N ALA A 364 22.31 8.55 -10.93
CA ALA A 364 23.77 8.56 -10.99
C ALA A 364 24.26 9.29 -12.26
N PRO A 365 25.47 9.90 -12.23
CA PRO A 365 26.00 10.66 -13.36
C PRO A 365 26.19 9.81 -14.63
N GLU A 366 26.44 8.50 -14.51
CA GLU A 366 26.54 7.61 -15.67
C GLU A 366 25.18 7.33 -16.35
N CYS A 367 24.05 7.56 -15.67
CA CYS A 367 22.73 7.52 -16.30
C CYS A 367 22.50 8.76 -17.17
N TYR A 368 23.06 9.91 -16.77
CA TYR A 368 22.95 11.18 -17.50
C TYR A 368 23.72 11.17 -18.82
N ARG A 369 24.95 10.63 -18.84
CA ARG A 369 25.85 10.65 -20.02
C ARG A 369 25.39 9.83 -21.23
N SER A 370 24.36 9.00 -21.08
CA SER A 370 23.94 8.06 -22.12
C SER A 370 23.01 8.67 -23.19
N SER A 371 22.59 9.94 -23.06
CA SER A 371 21.69 10.60 -24.01
C SER A 371 22.37 11.26 -25.21
N ASP A 372 23.62 11.73 -25.08
CA ASP A 372 24.22 12.58 -26.12
C ASP A 372 25.60 12.05 -26.56
N SER A 373 25.68 11.60 -27.81
CA SER A 373 26.91 11.42 -28.62
C SER A 373 27.62 10.05 -28.68
N ILE A 374 27.26 9.02 -27.90
CA ILE A 374 27.86 7.66 -28.06
C ILE A 374 26.80 6.56 -27.89
N GLY A 375 25.71 6.65 -28.66
CA GLY A 375 24.73 5.58 -28.80
C GLY A 375 25.25 4.44 -29.66
N ALA A 376 26.23 3.65 -29.21
CA ALA A 376 26.61 2.35 -29.81
C ALA A 376 27.70 1.56 -29.07
N MET A 377 28.37 2.10 -28.05
CA MET A 377 29.34 1.32 -27.24
C MET A 377 28.87 1.31 -25.80
N GLY A 378 28.53 0.11 -25.30
CA GLY A 378 27.99 -0.13 -23.97
C GLY A 378 28.91 0.31 -22.83
N LEU A 379 28.92 1.61 -22.53
CA LEU A 379 29.34 2.12 -21.24
C LEU A 379 28.33 1.60 -20.21
N GLY A 380 28.66 0.44 -19.64
CA GLY A 380 27.75 -0.40 -18.87
C GLY A 380 27.26 0.27 -17.61
N VAL A 381 26.04 0.82 -17.66
CA VAL A 381 25.24 1.09 -16.47
C VAL A 381 25.20 -0.21 -15.66
N SER A 382 25.49 -0.13 -14.36
CA SER A 382 25.58 -1.28 -13.47
C SER A 382 24.61 -1.14 -12.31
N GLN A 383 24.39 -2.23 -11.57
CA GLN A 383 23.62 -2.28 -10.32
C GLN A 383 24.01 -1.16 -9.31
N ARG A 384 25.22 -0.60 -9.43
CA ARG A 384 25.76 0.47 -8.57
C ARG A 384 25.05 1.83 -8.70
N VAL A 385 24.14 2.01 -9.67
CA VAL A 385 23.31 3.23 -9.74
C VAL A 385 22.32 3.33 -8.58
N ASP A 386 21.85 2.19 -8.09
CA ASP A 386 20.95 2.15 -6.92
C ASP A 386 21.69 2.62 -5.65
N LEU A 387 23.00 2.35 -5.56
CA LEU A 387 23.83 2.79 -4.43
C LEU A 387 24.12 4.30 -4.46
N TRP A 388 24.27 4.89 -5.65
CA TRP A 388 24.34 6.35 -5.78
C TRP A 388 23.05 7.01 -5.30
N SER A 389 21.92 6.48 -5.77
CA SER A 389 20.58 6.97 -5.43
C SER A 389 20.35 6.91 -3.92
N LEU A 390 20.71 5.80 -3.28
CA LEU A 390 20.65 5.67 -1.82
C LEU A 390 21.63 6.63 -1.10
N GLY A 391 22.77 6.94 -1.72
CA GLY A 391 23.74 7.91 -1.19
C GLY A 391 23.20 9.33 -1.17
N CYS A 392 22.44 9.71 -2.20
CA CYS A 392 21.71 10.97 -2.24
C CYS A 392 20.68 11.05 -1.09
N ILE A 393 19.95 9.96 -0.84
CA ILE A 393 18.97 9.89 0.25
C ILE A 393 19.66 9.97 1.61
N PHE A 394 20.79 9.28 1.80
CA PHE A 394 21.55 9.36 3.05
C PHE A 394 22.11 10.76 3.28
N SER A 395 22.54 11.47 2.23
CA SER A 395 22.91 12.88 2.32
C SER A 395 21.74 13.74 2.83
N GLU A 396 20.54 13.57 2.27
CA GLU A 396 19.34 14.30 2.71
C GLU A 396 18.94 13.98 4.16
N VAL A 397 18.98 12.70 4.56
CA VAL A 397 18.67 12.30 5.94
C VAL A 397 19.71 12.85 6.92
N ALA A 398 20.99 12.95 6.53
CA ALA A 398 22.01 13.57 7.36
C ALA A 398 21.73 15.07 7.59
N VAL A 399 21.32 15.79 6.54
CA VAL A 399 20.88 17.20 6.68
C VAL A 399 19.67 17.28 7.59
N TRP A 400 18.64 16.46 7.38
CA TRP A 400 17.44 16.47 8.21
C TRP A 400 17.74 16.17 9.69
N ILE A 401 18.64 15.22 10.00
CA ILE A 401 19.04 14.91 11.39
C ILE A 401 19.65 16.13 12.10
N VAL A 402 20.46 16.92 11.38
CA VAL A 402 21.24 18.02 11.99
C VAL A 402 20.48 19.36 11.94
N GLU A 403 19.90 19.69 10.79
CA GLU A 403 19.30 21.00 10.48
C GLU A 403 17.76 20.97 10.39
N GLY A 404 17.13 19.78 10.41
CA GLY A 404 15.69 19.63 10.28
C GLY A 404 15.18 19.76 8.84
N PHE A 405 13.84 19.76 8.70
CA PHE A 405 13.20 19.79 7.39
C PHE A 405 13.44 21.10 6.64
N GLU A 406 13.47 22.24 7.34
CA GLU A 406 13.79 23.53 6.73
C GLU A 406 15.22 23.54 6.14
N GLY A 407 16.20 23.00 6.87
CA GLY A 407 17.57 22.86 6.36
C GLY A 407 17.67 21.89 5.19
N LEU A 408 16.86 20.83 5.17
CA LEU A 408 16.76 19.92 4.03
C LEU A 408 16.21 20.63 2.78
N GLU A 409 15.16 21.44 2.92
CA GLU A 409 14.60 22.21 1.80
C GLU A 409 15.57 23.27 1.27
N ASP A 410 16.29 23.96 2.16
CA ASP A 410 17.37 24.89 1.79
C ASP A 410 18.50 24.16 1.05
N TYR A 411 18.93 22.99 1.54
CA TYR A 411 19.91 22.16 0.86
C TYR A 411 19.43 21.73 -0.55
N ARG A 412 18.18 21.30 -0.68
CA ARG A 412 17.58 20.95 -1.98
C ARG A 412 17.55 22.17 -2.92
N LEU A 413 17.21 23.35 -2.41
CA LEU A 413 17.26 24.60 -3.17
C LEU A 413 18.68 24.93 -3.64
N GLN A 414 19.68 24.84 -2.77
CA GLN A 414 21.08 25.09 -3.12
C GLN A 414 21.57 24.15 -4.23
N ARG A 415 21.20 22.86 -4.19
CA ARG A 415 21.52 21.93 -5.29
C ARG A 415 20.83 22.32 -6.59
N ARG A 416 19.56 22.76 -6.56
CA ARG A 416 18.84 23.26 -7.75
C ARG A 416 19.54 24.48 -8.34
N GLU A 417 19.94 25.43 -7.51
CA GLU A 417 20.68 26.61 -7.95
C GLU A 417 22.06 26.24 -8.53
N ALA A 418 22.79 25.34 -7.90
CA ALA A 418 24.09 24.88 -8.38
C ALA A 418 23.98 24.19 -9.74
N THR A 419 23.04 23.25 -9.90
CA THR A 419 22.81 22.52 -11.16
C THR A 419 22.32 23.44 -12.29
N SER A 420 21.49 24.44 -11.99
CA SER A 420 21.03 25.41 -12.99
C SER A 420 22.15 26.25 -13.62
N LYS A 421 23.30 26.35 -12.95
CA LYS A 421 24.48 27.09 -13.44
C LYS A 421 25.35 26.25 -14.37
N ILE A 422 25.06 24.96 -14.55
CA ILE A 422 25.85 24.05 -15.37
C ILE A 422 25.34 24.10 -16.81
N PRO A 423 26.15 24.56 -17.80
CA PRO A 423 25.70 24.68 -19.17
C PRO A 423 25.31 23.31 -19.77
N GLY A 424 24.11 23.22 -20.34
CA GLY A 424 23.61 21.99 -20.96
C GLY A 424 23.17 20.90 -19.97
N PHE A 425 23.04 21.24 -18.69
CA PHE A 425 22.51 20.33 -17.67
C PHE A 425 20.98 20.49 -17.56
N GLU A 426 20.23 19.51 -18.04
CA GLU A 426 18.76 19.59 -18.14
C GLU A 426 18.04 19.24 -16.84
N ASP A 427 18.71 18.51 -15.94
CA ASP A 427 18.10 17.98 -14.72
C ASP A 427 18.39 18.89 -13.51
N SER A 428 17.35 19.29 -12.78
CA SER A 428 17.49 20.21 -11.66
C SER A 428 17.62 19.47 -10.33
N GLY A 429 18.53 19.91 -9.46
CA GLY A 429 18.63 19.47 -8.07
C GLY A 429 19.44 18.19 -7.82
N CYS A 430 20.06 17.63 -8.86
CA CYS A 430 20.95 16.46 -8.75
C CYS A 430 22.10 16.71 -7.77
N THR A 431 22.70 15.63 -7.27
CA THR A 431 23.91 15.68 -6.42
C THR A 431 25.21 15.71 -7.23
N HIS A 432 25.13 15.68 -8.57
CA HIS A 432 26.28 15.69 -9.47
C HIS A 432 26.20 16.78 -10.53
N ASP A 433 27.34 17.08 -11.16
CA ASP A 433 27.46 17.97 -12.32
C ASP A 433 27.35 17.26 -13.69
N GLY A 434 27.10 15.95 -13.66
CA GLY A 434 27.10 15.06 -14.84
C GLY A 434 28.32 14.16 -14.87
N GLU A 435 29.34 14.45 -14.03
CA GLU A 435 30.56 13.68 -13.88
C GLU A 435 30.84 13.30 -12.43
N GLU A 436 31.00 14.30 -11.57
CA GLU A 436 31.35 14.18 -10.15
C GLU A 436 30.22 14.67 -9.25
N VAL A 437 30.35 14.37 -7.96
CA VAL A 437 29.54 15.01 -6.92
C VAL A 437 29.74 16.53 -6.92
N LEU A 438 28.66 17.30 -6.72
CA LEU A 438 28.70 18.76 -6.67
C LEU A 438 29.50 19.26 -5.46
N GLY A 439 30.27 20.34 -5.64
CA GLY A 439 30.94 21.02 -4.54
C GLY A 439 29.98 21.42 -3.41
N THR A 440 28.79 21.93 -3.75
CA THR A 440 27.74 22.29 -2.78
C THR A 440 27.31 21.12 -1.88
N VAL A 441 27.36 19.88 -2.37
CA VAL A 441 27.06 18.68 -1.56
C VAL A 441 28.16 18.44 -0.54
N LEU A 442 29.43 18.54 -0.96
CA LEU A 442 30.60 18.37 -0.09
C LEU A 442 30.69 19.49 0.95
N ASP A 443 30.47 20.74 0.54
CA ASP A 443 30.47 21.90 1.45
C ASP A 443 29.39 21.75 2.53
N LYS A 444 28.18 21.33 2.14
CA LYS A 444 27.11 21.02 3.10
C LYS A 444 27.50 19.87 4.03
N HIS A 445 28.06 18.78 3.51
CA HIS A 445 28.52 17.67 4.36
C HIS A 445 29.60 18.08 5.37
N GLU A 446 30.53 18.96 4.98
CA GLU A 446 31.53 19.53 5.87
C GLU A 446 30.87 20.37 6.97
N SER A 447 29.90 21.23 6.63
CA SER A 447 29.15 22.02 7.61
C SER A 447 28.39 21.14 8.60
N LEU A 448 27.69 20.11 8.12
CA LEU A 448 27.01 19.14 9.00
C LEU A 448 27.98 18.47 9.99
N CYS A 449 29.20 18.15 9.54
CA CYS A 449 30.22 17.55 10.41
C CYS A 449 30.71 18.51 11.50
N ALA A 450 30.64 19.82 11.27
CA ALA A 450 30.97 20.85 12.24
C ALA A 450 29.80 21.14 13.19
N ASP A 451 28.57 21.16 12.66
CA ASP A 451 27.37 21.63 13.38
C ASP A 451 26.62 20.51 14.11
N LYS A 452 26.89 19.24 13.77
CA LYS A 452 26.26 18.10 14.45
C LYS A 452 26.50 18.13 15.96
N ARG A 453 25.52 17.65 16.71
CA ARG A 453 25.58 17.56 18.16
C ARG A 453 26.69 16.62 18.63
N ASN A 454 27.20 16.85 19.84
CA ASN A 454 28.19 15.97 20.46
C ASN A 454 27.65 14.55 20.73
N SER A 455 26.35 14.44 20.99
CA SER A 455 25.66 13.15 21.15
C SER A 455 25.50 12.37 19.84
N ASP A 456 25.62 13.05 18.69
CA ASP A 456 25.64 12.40 17.39
C ASP A 456 27.04 11.86 17.09
N ILE A 457 27.22 10.57 17.32
CA ILE A 457 28.49 9.88 17.16
C ILE A 457 28.59 9.07 15.86
N ILE A 458 27.53 9.09 15.03
CA ILE A 458 27.41 8.20 13.87
C ILE A 458 27.27 8.95 12.54
N THR A 459 26.58 10.09 12.48
CA THR A 459 26.29 10.78 11.21
C THR A 459 27.56 11.19 10.47
N LYS A 460 28.62 11.60 11.16
CA LYS A 460 29.93 11.86 10.54
C LYS A 460 30.54 10.62 9.87
N GLY A 461 30.34 9.45 10.46
CA GLY A 461 30.75 8.19 9.84
C GLY A 461 29.92 7.85 8.61
N VAL A 462 28.62 8.14 8.66
CA VAL A 462 27.72 7.93 7.51
C VAL A 462 28.10 8.85 6.35
N ILE A 463 28.31 10.15 6.60
CA ILE A 463 28.76 11.11 5.59
C ILE A 463 30.05 10.63 4.90
N ARG A 464 31.00 10.08 5.67
CA ARG A 464 32.22 9.49 5.09
C ARG A 464 31.93 8.29 4.18
N ILE A 465 30.98 7.43 4.53
CA ILE A 465 30.56 6.33 3.65
C ILE A 465 29.91 6.91 2.38
N VAL A 466 29.03 7.90 2.53
CA VAL A 466 28.35 8.56 1.40
C VAL A 466 29.37 9.13 0.42
N GLU A 467 30.35 9.91 0.90
CA GLU A 467 31.36 10.56 0.07
C GLU A 467 32.37 9.60 -0.56
N ASN A 468 32.85 8.60 0.18
CA ASN A 468 33.95 7.74 -0.28
C ASN A 468 33.47 6.49 -1.02
N ASP A 469 32.23 6.06 -0.79
CA ASP A 469 31.72 4.78 -1.29
C ASP A 469 30.45 4.91 -2.15
N MET A 470 29.59 5.92 -1.95
CA MET A 470 28.29 6.00 -2.63
C MET A 470 28.27 7.06 -3.74
N LEU A 471 28.66 8.30 -3.42
CA LEU A 471 28.70 9.45 -4.33
C LEU A 471 30.05 9.58 -5.04
N VAL A 472 30.56 8.47 -5.55
CA VAL A 472 31.81 8.39 -6.33
C VAL A 472 31.53 7.86 -7.75
N ARG A 473 32.52 7.91 -8.64
CA ARG A 473 32.43 7.31 -9.98
C ARG A 473 32.01 5.84 -9.92
N SER A 474 31.22 5.38 -10.91
CA SER A 474 30.65 4.02 -10.96
C SER A 474 31.67 2.90 -10.73
N GLY A 475 32.87 3.01 -11.32
CA GLY A 475 33.94 2.01 -11.16
C GLY A 475 34.55 1.92 -9.75
N SER A 476 34.42 2.97 -8.95
CA SER A 476 34.93 3.04 -7.58
C SER A 476 33.89 2.64 -6.54
N ARG A 477 32.59 2.66 -6.88
CA ARG A 477 31.52 2.27 -5.95
C ARG A 477 31.63 0.77 -5.60
N PRO A 478 31.57 0.40 -4.31
CA PRO A 478 31.61 -1.00 -3.90
C PRO A 478 30.30 -1.72 -4.26
N SER A 479 30.24 -3.03 -4.00
CA SER A 479 28.96 -3.76 -4.06
C SER A 479 28.10 -3.45 -2.84
N ALA A 480 26.78 -3.69 -2.95
CA ALA A 480 25.84 -3.52 -1.84
C ALA A 480 26.26 -4.31 -0.59
N LYS A 481 26.84 -5.51 -0.79
CA LYS A 481 27.38 -6.35 0.30
C LYS A 481 28.50 -5.67 1.07
N VAL A 482 29.51 -5.15 0.37
CA VAL A 482 30.64 -4.46 1.00
C VAL A 482 30.17 -3.19 1.71
N LEU A 483 29.21 -2.47 1.11
CA LEU A 483 28.63 -1.28 1.71
C LEU A 483 27.85 -1.61 2.99
N TRP A 484 27.10 -2.72 2.99
CA TRP A 484 26.42 -3.23 4.17
C TRP A 484 27.43 -3.56 5.29
N ASP A 485 28.50 -4.31 4.98
CA ASP A 485 29.53 -4.68 5.97
C ASP A 485 30.16 -3.43 6.62
N LYS A 486 30.43 -2.38 5.83
CA LYS A 486 30.94 -1.09 6.36
C LYS A 486 29.93 -0.39 7.26
N SER A 487 28.66 -0.37 6.85
CA SER A 487 27.57 0.30 7.58
C SER A 487 27.26 -0.41 8.89
N ASP A 488 27.28 -1.74 8.89
CA ASP A 488 27.10 -2.58 10.07
C ASP A 488 28.26 -2.41 11.07
N GLN A 489 29.50 -2.36 10.59
CA GLN A 489 30.66 -2.04 11.44
C GLN A 489 30.54 -0.66 12.09
N LEU A 490 30.05 0.34 11.35
CA LEU A 490 29.84 1.68 11.89
C LEU A 490 28.77 1.69 13.00
N LEU A 491 27.65 0.97 12.82
CA LEU A 491 26.64 0.79 13.87
C LEU A 491 27.24 0.14 15.13
N HIS A 492 27.99 -0.95 14.97
CA HIS A 492 28.63 -1.64 16.08
C HIS A 492 29.60 -0.74 16.85
N GLN A 493 30.33 0.14 16.16
CA GLN A 493 31.22 1.11 16.80
C GLN A 493 30.44 2.18 17.58
N ALA A 494 29.35 2.68 17.02
CA ALA A 494 28.49 3.68 17.67
C ALA A 494 27.78 3.13 18.92
N GLN A 495 27.55 1.82 19.00
CA GLN A 495 26.87 1.20 20.15
C GLN A 495 27.80 0.85 21.33
N LYS A 496 29.12 0.92 21.17
CA LYS A 496 30.05 0.63 22.27
C LYS A 496 29.96 1.68 23.37
N PRO A 497 29.93 1.29 24.67
CA PRO A 497 30.00 2.26 25.75
C PRO A 497 31.26 3.10 25.61
N GLN A 498 31.10 4.41 25.45
CA GLN A 498 32.23 5.33 25.51
C GLN A 498 32.68 5.39 26.97
N PHE A 499 33.68 4.58 27.34
CA PHE A 499 34.40 4.79 28.59
C PHE A 499 35.11 6.13 28.48
N HIS A 500 34.57 7.16 29.11
CA HIS A 500 35.29 8.40 29.31
C HIS A 500 36.52 8.12 30.19
N THR A 501 37.68 7.91 29.58
CA THR A 501 38.94 8.10 30.30
C THR A 501 39.09 9.61 30.50
N GLY A 502 38.63 10.08 31.66
CA GLY A 502 38.91 11.43 32.12
C GLY A 502 40.42 11.71 32.16
N PRO A 503 40.85 12.97 32.04
CA PRO A 503 42.26 13.30 32.05
C PRO A 503 42.86 12.94 33.40
N THR A 504 43.90 12.12 33.38
CA THR A 504 44.72 11.77 34.55
C THR A 504 45.27 13.04 35.20
N SER A 505 44.67 13.45 36.32
CA SER A 505 45.27 14.40 37.24
C SER A 505 46.44 13.70 37.94
N ARG A 506 47.66 14.15 37.63
CA ARG A 506 48.85 13.90 38.45
C ARG A 506 48.58 14.36 39.89
N SER A 507 48.74 13.49 40.87
CA SER A 507 49.15 13.89 42.22
C SER A 507 50.32 13.02 42.68
N THR A 508 51.41 13.69 42.99
CA THR A 508 52.63 13.20 43.63
C THR A 508 52.46 13.04 45.14
N SER A 509 53.32 12.18 45.72
CA SER A 509 53.73 12.04 47.14
C SER A 509 52.67 11.59 48.16
N GLY A 510 52.88 10.64 49.08
CA GLY A 510 54.03 9.81 49.48
C GLY A 510 53.82 9.29 50.93
N ILE A 511 54.45 8.15 51.30
CA ILE A 511 54.90 7.76 52.68
C ILE A 511 53.75 7.35 53.65
N ASP A 512 53.72 6.25 54.44
CA ASP A 512 54.67 5.21 54.87
C ASP A 512 53.97 4.02 55.61
N ILE A 513 54.76 2.96 55.89
CA ILE A 513 54.75 2.02 57.04
C ILE A 513 53.61 0.98 57.23
N GLY A 514 54.02 -0.30 57.31
CA GLY A 514 53.76 -1.09 58.54
C GLY A 514 53.08 -2.47 58.46
N GLN A 515 53.91 -3.52 58.40
CA GLN A 515 53.81 -4.81 59.11
C GLN A 515 52.57 -5.76 59.02
N ASN A 516 52.80 -6.86 58.30
CA ASN A 516 53.03 -8.25 58.80
C ASN A 516 51.90 -9.13 59.42
N ILE A 517 51.96 -10.41 58.97
CA ILE A 517 51.52 -11.70 59.58
C ILE A 517 50.12 -12.25 59.23
N GLY A 518 50.12 -13.45 58.64
CA GLY A 518 48.98 -14.39 58.63
C GLY A 518 49.03 -15.46 57.54
N GLU A 519 49.81 -16.52 57.74
CA GLU A 519 49.90 -17.72 56.89
C GLU A 519 48.59 -18.55 56.82
N ARG A 520 48.29 -19.18 55.68
CA ARG A 520 48.29 -20.67 55.44
C ARG A 520 47.39 -21.15 54.29
N GLN A 521 48.03 -21.91 53.38
CA GLN A 521 47.65 -23.19 52.74
C GLN A 521 46.24 -23.37 52.11
N LYS A 522 46.13 -23.48 50.77
CA LYS A 522 46.16 -24.72 49.93
C LYS A 522 45.01 -25.72 50.19
N SER A 523 44.00 -25.69 49.28
CA SER A 523 43.31 -26.77 48.49
C SER A 523 43.08 -28.18 49.10
N PRO A 524 42.05 -28.99 48.74
CA PRO A 524 41.35 -29.11 47.42
C PRO A 524 39.82 -29.50 47.54
N PRO A 525 39.11 -29.98 46.48
CA PRO A 525 37.65 -30.06 46.40
C PRO A 525 37.05 -31.47 46.56
N SER A 526 35.72 -31.53 46.78
CA SER A 526 34.85 -32.73 46.74
C SER A 526 33.48 -32.28 46.20
N SER A 527 32.95 -32.76 45.06
CA SER A 527 32.33 -34.07 44.78
C SER A 527 31.05 -34.27 45.64
N LEU A 528 29.84 -34.59 45.13
CA LEU A 528 29.44 -35.77 44.37
C LEU A 528 27.90 -35.78 44.06
N TYR A 529 27.51 -36.65 43.10
CA TYR A 529 26.20 -37.26 42.74
C TYR A 529 25.15 -36.38 42.02
N ASP A 530 24.76 -36.59 40.75
CA ASP A 530 24.34 -37.76 39.93
C ASP A 530 22.83 -38.07 40.02
N GLN A 531 22.12 -37.95 38.88
CA GLN A 531 21.25 -38.99 38.31
C GLN A 531 20.66 -38.59 36.93
N SER A 532 21.00 -39.43 35.94
CA SER A 532 20.26 -39.92 34.76
C SER A 532 18.79 -39.48 34.56
N GLU A 533 18.25 -39.30 33.34
CA GLU A 533 18.13 -40.29 32.26
C GLU A 533 17.87 -39.63 30.89
N ALA A 534 18.31 -40.33 29.83
CA ALA A 534 18.05 -40.03 28.43
C ALA A 534 17.22 -41.16 27.79
N HIS A 535 16.34 -40.83 26.85
CA HIS A 535 15.84 -41.78 25.84
C HIS A 535 15.45 -41.07 24.52
N PRO A 536 15.41 -41.81 23.39
CA PRO A 536 15.95 -41.37 22.11
C PRO A 536 14.86 -40.98 21.09
N LYS A 537 15.24 -40.25 20.02
CA LYS A 537 14.38 -40.06 18.85
C LYS A 537 14.92 -40.79 17.63
N SER A 538 14.01 -41.56 17.04
CA SER A 538 14.17 -42.47 15.93
C SER A 538 14.26 -41.76 14.57
N SER A 539 14.89 -42.48 13.66
CA SER A 539 15.01 -42.27 12.23
C SER A 539 13.81 -42.82 11.44
N SER A 540 13.36 -42.07 10.43
CA SER A 540 12.77 -42.58 9.18
C SER A 540 12.90 -41.48 8.12
N GLN A 541 13.85 -41.60 7.18
CA GLN A 541 13.64 -42.07 5.80
C GLN A 541 12.53 -41.34 5.02
N LEU A 542 12.93 -40.45 4.12
CA LEU A 542 12.18 -40.04 2.93
C LEU A 542 13.09 -40.19 1.72
N SER A 543 12.73 -41.11 0.83
CA SER A 543 13.38 -41.35 -0.45
C SER A 543 12.68 -40.58 -1.58
N MET A 544 13.50 -40.30 -2.59
CA MET A 544 13.28 -39.48 -3.76
C MET A 544 12.40 -40.10 -4.86
N VAL A 545 11.79 -39.19 -5.65
CA VAL A 545 11.66 -39.19 -7.14
C VAL A 545 10.78 -40.25 -7.81
N SER A 546 9.78 -39.76 -8.58
CA SER A 546 9.68 -40.10 -10.00
C SER A 546 8.90 -39.07 -10.81
N ARG A 547 9.63 -38.38 -11.69
CA ARG A 547 9.13 -37.73 -12.90
C ARG A 547 8.66 -38.80 -13.89
N ARG A 548 7.53 -38.58 -14.56
CA ARG A 548 7.29 -39.12 -15.91
C ARG A 548 6.69 -38.03 -16.79
N ARG A 549 7.51 -37.59 -17.76
CA ARG A 549 7.05 -37.12 -19.07
C ARG A 549 6.69 -38.35 -19.91
N ILE A 550 5.74 -38.22 -20.83
CA ILE A 550 5.82 -38.61 -22.25
C ILE A 550 4.59 -38.00 -22.95
N ASP A 551 4.90 -37.21 -23.99
CA ASP A 551 4.28 -37.03 -25.31
C ASP A 551 2.75 -37.21 -25.43
N GLY A 552 1.97 -36.35 -26.08
CA GLY A 552 2.24 -35.49 -27.22
C GLY A 552 1.12 -35.74 -28.23
N THR A 553 0.45 -34.69 -28.73
CA THR A 553 -0.06 -34.60 -30.10
C THR A 553 -0.74 -33.26 -30.34
N PHE A 554 -0.14 -32.51 -31.26
CA PHE A 554 -0.71 -31.39 -31.98
C PHE A 554 -1.92 -31.83 -32.81
N GLN A 555 -3.03 -31.09 -32.75
CA GLN A 555 -3.90 -30.92 -33.92
C GLN A 555 -4.38 -29.46 -34.02
N ARG A 556 -3.94 -28.81 -35.10
CA ARG A 556 -4.53 -27.59 -35.67
C ARG A 556 -5.96 -27.87 -36.12
N ARG A 557 -6.87 -26.90 -35.95
CA ARG A 557 -7.92 -26.61 -36.95
C ARG A 557 -8.17 -25.10 -37.06
N ASP A 558 -8.19 -24.69 -38.32
CA ASP A 558 -8.41 -23.36 -38.87
C ASP A 558 -9.91 -22.98 -38.97
N HIS A 559 -10.13 -21.66 -39.17
CA HIS A 559 -11.28 -20.97 -39.81
C HIS A 559 -12.60 -20.86 -39.02
N GLN A 560 -13.36 -19.76 -39.02
CA GLN A 560 -13.37 -18.44 -39.68
C GLN A 560 -14.41 -17.56 -38.93
N PRO A 561 -14.40 -16.21 -39.08
CA PRO A 561 -15.25 -15.31 -38.31
C PRO A 561 -16.63 -15.11 -38.97
N ARG A 562 -17.69 -14.96 -38.16
CA ARG A 562 -18.97 -14.40 -38.61
C ARG A 562 -19.26 -13.10 -37.87
N GLN A 563 -19.26 -12.02 -38.64
CA GLN A 563 -19.89 -10.76 -38.31
C GLN A 563 -21.41 -10.95 -38.25
N SER A 564 -22.05 -10.30 -37.28
CA SER A 564 -23.42 -9.81 -37.43
C SER A 564 -23.65 -8.67 -36.45
N SER A 565 -23.73 -7.48 -37.04
CA SER A 565 -24.27 -6.23 -36.51
C SER A 565 -25.74 -6.38 -36.10
N VAL A 566 -26.12 -5.90 -34.92
CA VAL A 566 -27.49 -5.41 -34.67
C VAL A 566 -27.43 -4.23 -33.70
N THR A 567 -28.06 -3.14 -34.14
CA THR A 567 -28.20 -1.83 -33.51
C THR A 567 -29.50 -1.77 -32.66
N VAL A 568 -29.66 -0.68 -31.91
CA VAL A 568 -30.92 -0.06 -31.40
C VAL A 568 -31.34 -0.47 -29.96
N PRO A 569 -31.93 0.41 -29.10
CA PRO A 569 -31.72 1.84 -28.84
C PRO A 569 -31.60 2.18 -27.32
N ILE A 570 -31.27 3.45 -27.06
CA ILE A 570 -31.26 4.14 -25.77
C ILE A 570 -32.69 4.57 -25.39
N ALA A 571 -33.11 4.33 -24.15
CA ALA A 571 -34.23 5.01 -23.50
C ALA A 571 -33.83 5.39 -22.07
N GLY A 572 -33.90 6.69 -21.76
CA GLY A 572 -33.51 7.28 -20.47
C GLY A 572 -34.53 7.05 -19.35
N PRO A 573 -34.15 7.27 -18.08
CA PRO A 573 -35.01 7.01 -16.94
C PRO A 573 -35.87 8.22 -16.56
N SER A 574 -37.15 7.95 -16.28
CA SER A 574 -38.10 8.87 -15.65
C SER A 574 -37.89 8.92 -14.14
N VAL A 575 -37.86 10.15 -13.62
CA VAL A 575 -37.77 10.53 -12.20
C VAL A 575 -39.15 10.36 -11.53
N LEU A 576 -39.19 9.67 -10.40
CA LEU A 576 -40.28 9.78 -9.41
C LEU A 576 -39.69 9.71 -8.00
N GLY A 577 -39.85 10.79 -7.25
CA GLY A 577 -39.48 10.90 -5.84
C GLY A 577 -40.67 10.68 -4.90
N LEU A 578 -40.38 10.23 -3.69
CA LEU A 578 -41.22 10.23 -2.48
C LEU A 578 -40.25 10.11 -1.28
N SER A 579 -40.05 11.18 -0.50
CA SER A 579 -40.74 11.53 0.75
C SER A 579 -40.25 10.72 1.97
N GLU A 580 -39.36 11.33 2.76
CA GLU A 580 -38.91 10.84 4.06
C GLU A 580 -39.82 11.35 5.21
N SER A 581 -39.99 10.50 6.22
CA SER A 581 -40.42 10.87 7.57
C SER A 581 -39.88 9.84 8.59
N PRO A 582 -39.74 10.20 9.88
CA PRO A 582 -38.53 9.91 10.66
C PRO A 582 -38.71 8.88 11.79
N ASP A 583 -37.60 8.68 12.52
CA ASP A 583 -37.42 8.12 13.88
C ASP A 583 -37.00 6.64 13.98
N GLU A 584 -35.82 6.38 14.57
CA GLU A 584 -35.68 6.01 16.00
C GLU A 584 -34.21 5.74 16.38
N ASP A 585 -33.84 6.28 17.54
CA ASP A 585 -32.51 6.33 18.17
C ASP A 585 -31.93 4.95 18.57
N THR A 586 -30.61 4.77 18.42
CA THR A 586 -29.86 3.69 19.08
C THR A 586 -28.49 4.17 19.59
N GLU A 587 -28.35 4.15 20.92
CA GLU A 587 -27.20 4.00 21.85
C GLU A 587 -25.71 4.20 21.46
N GLU A 588 -25.32 4.61 20.24
CA GLU A 588 -23.92 4.96 19.89
C GLU A 588 -23.57 6.44 20.16
N ASP A 589 -24.54 7.28 20.48
CA ASP A 589 -24.35 8.75 20.65
C ASP A 589 -23.77 9.17 22.03
N GLN A 590 -23.56 8.24 22.97
CA GLN A 590 -23.07 8.59 24.31
C GLN A 590 -21.55 8.71 24.42
N GLU A 591 -20.77 8.08 23.53
CA GLU A 591 -19.30 8.27 23.50
C GLU A 591 -18.89 9.56 22.77
N GLU A 592 -19.67 9.98 21.77
CA GLU A 592 -19.44 11.24 21.04
C GLU A 592 -19.75 12.48 21.90
N TYR A 593 -20.67 12.34 22.87
CA TYR A 593 -21.00 13.40 23.83
C TYR A 593 -19.88 13.66 24.86
N SER A 594 -19.03 12.66 25.14
CA SER A 594 -17.90 12.79 26.09
C SER A 594 -16.71 13.52 25.47
N LEU A 595 -16.36 13.20 24.22
CA LEU A 595 -15.33 13.91 23.44
C LEU A 595 -15.67 15.39 23.20
N CYS A 596 -16.96 15.71 23.10
CA CYS A 596 -17.45 17.08 22.99
C CYS A 596 -17.32 17.91 24.29
N GLN A 597 -17.18 17.27 25.46
CA GLN A 597 -17.01 17.98 26.75
C GLN A 597 -15.54 18.35 27.00
N GLU A 598 -14.59 17.53 26.58
CA GLU A 598 -13.15 17.85 26.66
C GLU A 598 -12.78 18.99 25.69
N ALA A 599 -13.43 19.08 24.53
CA ALA A 599 -13.28 20.20 23.60
C ALA A 599 -13.84 21.54 24.14
N LYS A 600 -14.76 21.51 25.12
CA LYS A 600 -15.33 22.73 25.74
C LYS A 600 -14.41 23.32 26.83
N GLN A 601 -13.52 22.54 27.44
CA GLN A 601 -12.62 23.04 28.49
C GLN A 601 -11.37 23.76 27.97
N HIS A 602 -11.04 23.64 26.68
CA HIS A 602 -9.97 24.43 26.04
C HIS A 602 -10.48 25.71 25.34
N ALA A 603 -11.78 26.02 25.40
CA ALA A 603 -12.41 27.19 24.77
C ALA A 603 -12.44 28.44 25.65
N ALA A 604 -11.41 28.68 26.48
CA ALA A 604 -11.26 29.92 27.26
C ALA A 604 -10.53 31.02 26.47
N SER A 605 -10.80 31.15 25.17
CA SER A 605 -10.40 32.31 24.36
C SER A 605 -11.54 32.66 23.40
N PRO A 606 -11.93 33.94 23.26
CA PRO A 606 -13.15 34.30 22.55
C PRO A 606 -13.06 33.90 21.06
N PRO A 607 -14.13 33.35 20.44
CA PRO A 607 -14.02 32.55 19.21
C PRO A 607 -13.85 33.32 17.90
N GLY A 608 -13.60 34.62 17.91
CA GLY A 608 -13.57 35.45 16.68
C GLY A 608 -12.19 35.90 16.20
N ARG A 609 -11.14 35.90 17.05
CA ARG A 609 -9.95 36.72 16.74
C ARG A 609 -8.80 36.05 16.00
N THR A 610 -8.73 34.72 15.92
CA THR A 610 -7.57 34.03 15.30
C THR A 610 -7.69 33.90 13.79
N GLY A 611 -8.87 33.50 13.27
CA GLY A 611 -9.08 33.36 11.82
C GLY A 611 -9.05 34.71 11.08
N GLU A 612 -9.75 35.71 11.59
CA GLU A 612 -9.77 37.06 11.02
C GLU A 612 -8.37 37.70 10.97
N LYS A 613 -7.56 37.48 12.02
CA LYS A 613 -6.20 38.01 12.10
C LYS A 613 -5.28 37.34 11.06
N ALA A 614 -5.42 36.03 10.86
CA ALA A 614 -4.66 35.31 9.85
C ALA A 614 -5.01 35.79 8.43
N ILE A 615 -6.30 35.95 8.11
CA ILE A 615 -6.75 36.46 6.82
C ILE A 615 -6.22 37.88 6.56
N LYS A 616 -6.29 38.77 7.56
CA LYS A 616 -5.74 40.13 7.45
C LYS A 616 -4.22 40.12 7.22
N GLN A 617 -3.48 39.26 7.92
CA GLN A 617 -2.03 39.11 7.73
C GLN A 617 -1.69 38.62 6.32
N ILE A 618 -2.43 37.66 5.77
CA ILE A 618 -2.24 37.18 4.39
C ILE A 618 -2.48 38.31 3.40
N VAL A 619 -3.58 39.07 3.54
CA VAL A 619 -3.87 40.22 2.67
C VAL A 619 -2.78 41.28 2.75
N ASP A 620 -2.26 41.55 3.95
CA ASP A 620 -1.17 42.50 4.15
C ASP A 620 0.10 42.06 3.43
N THR A 621 0.49 40.79 3.55
CA THR A 621 1.63 40.21 2.82
C THR A 621 1.43 40.24 1.30
N LEU A 622 0.24 39.92 0.81
CA LEU A 622 -0.06 40.00 -0.64
C LEU A 622 0.05 41.44 -1.16
N CYS A 623 -0.40 42.42 -0.37
CA CYS A 623 -0.25 43.83 -0.72
C CYS A 623 1.23 44.26 -0.74
N GLU A 624 2.04 43.81 0.21
CA GLU A 624 3.49 44.09 0.26
C GLU A 624 4.23 43.51 -0.95
N LEU A 625 3.83 42.31 -1.38
CA LEU A 625 4.39 41.62 -2.54
C LEU A 625 3.86 42.16 -3.88
N ARG A 626 2.94 43.13 -3.88
CA ARG A 626 2.26 43.65 -5.08
C ARG A 626 1.60 42.55 -5.91
N ALA A 627 1.04 41.53 -5.24
CA ALA A 627 0.32 40.43 -5.85
C ALA A 627 -0.93 40.93 -6.60
N SER A 628 -1.21 40.36 -7.78
CA SER A 628 -2.46 40.63 -8.49
C SER A 628 -3.62 39.82 -7.88
N ARG A 629 -4.86 40.32 -8.03
CA ARG A 629 -6.08 39.56 -7.66
C ARG A 629 -6.07 38.20 -8.36
N GLY A 630 -6.46 37.15 -7.63
CA GLY A 630 -6.49 35.77 -8.12
C GLY A 630 -5.21 34.94 -7.94
N GLN A 631 -4.11 35.53 -7.43
CA GLN A 631 -2.91 34.74 -7.06
C GLN A 631 -3.11 33.84 -5.84
N LEU A 632 -4.05 34.21 -4.97
CA LEU A 632 -4.45 33.43 -3.80
C LEU A 632 -5.92 33.73 -3.50
N GLY A 633 -6.70 32.68 -3.26
CA GLY A 633 -8.08 32.77 -2.80
C GLY A 633 -8.35 31.73 -1.71
N ILE A 634 -9.25 32.05 -0.79
CA ILE A 634 -9.68 31.23 0.33
C ILE A 634 -11.18 30.99 0.16
N GLN A 635 -11.55 29.78 -0.26
CA GLN A 635 -12.95 29.41 -0.40
C GLN A 635 -13.46 28.66 0.85
N PHE A 636 -14.56 29.12 1.43
CA PHE A 636 -15.30 28.40 2.45
C PHE A 636 -16.54 27.71 1.87
N ILE A 637 -16.59 26.38 2.00
CA ILE A 637 -17.77 25.59 1.60
C ILE A 637 -18.56 25.19 2.85
N SER A 638 -19.81 25.62 2.96
CA SER A 638 -20.67 25.31 4.11
C SER A 638 -21.46 24.02 3.89
N PHE A 639 -21.54 23.19 4.94
CA PHE A 639 -22.37 21.99 4.99
C PHE A 639 -23.39 22.16 6.11
N GLY A 640 -24.68 22.12 5.76
CA GLY A 640 -25.78 22.36 6.71
C GLY A 640 -26.17 23.83 6.87
N ASN A 641 -27.16 24.07 7.74
CA ASN A 641 -27.91 25.35 7.80
C ASN A 641 -27.82 26.05 9.18
N ASP A 642 -26.70 25.92 9.90
CA ASP A 642 -26.50 26.64 11.17
C ASP A 642 -26.28 28.15 10.90
N GLN A 643 -27.32 28.95 11.17
CA GLN A 643 -27.31 30.38 10.91
C GLN A 643 -26.14 31.12 11.55
N LYS A 644 -25.71 30.75 12.78
CA LYS A 644 -24.59 31.43 13.44
C LYS A 644 -23.26 31.20 12.73
N ARG A 645 -23.09 30.02 12.12
CA ARG A 645 -21.90 29.67 11.35
C ARG A 645 -21.93 30.30 9.97
N LEU A 646 -23.10 30.34 9.33
CA LEU A 646 -23.30 31.03 8.06
C LEU A 646 -23.03 32.53 8.20
N ASP A 647 -23.52 33.17 9.27
CA ASP A 647 -23.25 34.58 9.58
C ASP A 647 -21.74 34.84 9.79
N LEU A 648 -21.01 33.89 10.39
CA LEU A 648 -19.57 33.99 10.56
C LEU A 648 -18.83 33.88 9.21
N LEU A 649 -19.23 32.95 8.34
CA LEU A 649 -18.63 32.81 7.01
C LEU A 649 -18.87 34.07 6.18
N GLN A 650 -20.09 34.60 6.19
CA GLN A 650 -20.41 35.87 5.54
C GLN A 650 -19.64 37.06 6.12
N HIS A 651 -19.31 37.02 7.43
CA HIS A 651 -18.45 38.02 8.04
C HIS A 651 -16.98 37.92 7.57
N LEU A 652 -16.45 36.71 7.36
CA LEU A 652 -15.09 36.50 6.88
C LEU A 652 -14.92 36.90 5.42
N ASP A 653 -15.97 36.72 4.64
CA ASP A 653 -16.14 37.09 3.24
C ASP A 653 -16.21 38.63 3.09
N SER A 654 -17.41 39.20 3.19
CA SER A 654 -17.66 40.63 3.03
C SER A 654 -17.36 41.52 4.26
N GLY A 655 -17.38 40.95 5.47
CA GLY A 655 -17.44 41.71 6.71
C GLY A 655 -16.11 42.29 7.21
N LEU A 656 -14.97 41.73 6.76
CA LEU A 656 -13.64 42.12 7.22
C LEU A 656 -13.08 43.40 6.58
N LYS A 657 -13.71 43.89 5.49
CA LYS A 657 -13.29 45.08 4.73
C LYS A 657 -11.81 45.03 4.35
N LEU A 658 -11.42 43.92 3.71
CA LEU A 658 -10.04 43.65 3.31
C LEU A 658 -9.61 44.57 2.15
N ARG A 659 -8.29 44.80 2.02
CA ARG A 659 -7.72 45.60 0.92
C ARG A 659 -7.68 44.84 -0.40
N LEU A 660 -7.60 43.51 -0.32
CA LEU A 660 -7.74 42.59 -1.42
C LEU A 660 -8.83 41.60 -1.04
N ASP A 661 -9.73 41.41 -1.97
CA ASP A 661 -10.85 40.49 -1.84
C ASP A 661 -10.39 39.12 -2.32
N ILE A 662 -10.18 38.22 -1.35
CA ILE A 662 -9.55 36.90 -1.53
C ILE A 662 -10.31 35.81 -0.79
N VAL A 663 -11.45 36.12 -0.18
CA VAL A 663 -12.26 35.15 0.57
C VAL A 663 -13.61 35.09 -0.13
N ASP A 664 -14.18 33.90 -0.27
CA ASP A 664 -15.58 33.72 -0.70
C ASP A 664 -16.22 32.57 0.08
N THR A 665 -17.54 32.56 0.19
CA THR A 665 -18.27 31.44 0.78
C THR A 665 -19.46 30.98 -0.06
N THR A 666 -19.61 29.65 -0.16
CA THR A 666 -20.68 29.03 -0.96
C THR A 666 -21.20 27.74 -0.29
N PRO A 667 -22.52 27.54 -0.16
CA PRO A 667 -23.12 26.28 0.28
C PRO A 667 -22.76 25.09 -0.61
N SER A 668 -22.57 23.90 -0.04
CA SER A 668 -22.15 22.68 -0.77
C SER A 668 -23.12 22.17 -1.84
N ASN A 669 -24.33 22.71 -1.90
CA ASN A 669 -25.36 22.38 -2.89
C ASN A 669 -25.51 23.42 -4.01
N GLU A 670 -24.63 24.41 -4.10
CA GLU A 670 -24.60 25.45 -5.14
C GLU A 670 -23.70 25.08 -6.34
N ASP A 671 -23.55 26.01 -7.27
CA ASP A 671 -22.73 25.86 -8.48
C ASP A 671 -21.25 25.56 -8.17
N VAL A 672 -20.72 24.49 -8.78
CA VAL A 672 -19.34 24.02 -8.58
C VAL A 672 -18.31 25.03 -9.11
N TRP A 673 -18.60 25.77 -10.18
CA TRP A 673 -17.72 26.82 -10.68
C TRP A 673 -17.58 27.96 -9.69
N LYS A 674 -18.67 28.29 -8.99
CA LYS A 674 -18.61 29.26 -7.89
C LYS A 674 -17.71 28.75 -6.76
N MET A 675 -17.84 27.48 -6.36
CA MET A 675 -16.97 26.89 -5.33
C MET A 675 -15.48 26.88 -5.72
N LEU A 676 -15.15 26.84 -7.01
CA LEU A 676 -13.76 26.79 -7.47
C LEU A 676 -13.16 28.16 -7.75
N LEU A 677 -14.00 29.13 -8.16
CA LEU A 677 -13.54 30.40 -8.74
C LEU A 677 -13.98 31.62 -7.94
N GLY A 678 -14.93 31.51 -7.02
CA GLY A 678 -15.50 32.65 -6.30
C GLY A 678 -14.46 33.52 -5.59
N ALA A 679 -13.50 32.90 -4.91
CA ALA A 679 -12.45 33.64 -4.19
C ALA A 679 -11.35 34.27 -5.08
N ILE A 680 -11.34 34.04 -6.41
CA ILE A 680 -10.25 34.48 -7.30
C ILE A 680 -10.69 35.19 -8.58
N GLU A 681 -11.91 34.95 -9.06
CA GLU A 681 -12.45 35.50 -10.31
C GLU A 681 -13.70 36.36 -10.05
N PRO A 682 -13.67 37.67 -10.33
CA PRO A 682 -14.79 38.58 -10.07
C PRO A 682 -16.12 38.20 -10.74
N LEU A 683 -16.11 37.38 -11.78
CA LEU A 683 -17.32 36.95 -12.48
C LEU A 683 -18.14 35.94 -11.67
N TRP A 684 -17.52 35.26 -10.70
CA TRP A 684 -18.11 34.23 -9.87
C TRP A 684 -18.26 34.67 -8.41
N ASP A 685 -17.77 35.86 -8.10
CA ASP A 685 -17.88 36.54 -6.83
C ASP A 685 -19.23 37.28 -6.74
N ASN A 686 -19.95 37.08 -5.65
CA ASN A 686 -21.27 37.67 -5.44
C ASN A 686 -21.21 39.05 -4.74
N ASP A 687 -20.02 39.52 -4.36
CA ASP A 687 -19.82 40.74 -3.58
C ASP A 687 -19.62 42.01 -4.43
N GLN A 688 -19.85 41.94 -5.76
CA GLN A 688 -19.71 43.07 -6.72
C GLN A 688 -21.00 43.50 -7.42
#